data_AF-A0A418N1Z8-F1
#
_entry.id   AF-A0A418N1Z8-F1
#
_cell.length_a   1.000
_cell.length_b   1.000
_cell.length_c   1.000
_cell.angle_alpha   90.00
_cell.angle_beta   90.00
_cell.angle_gamma   90.00
#
_symmetry.space_group_name_H-M   'P 1'
#
loop_
_entity.id
_entity.type
_entity.pdbx_description
1 polymer ?
#
loop_
_entity_poly.entity_id
_entity_poly.type
_entity_poly.pdbx_seq_one_letter_code
_entity_poly.pdbx_strand_id
1 'polypeptide(L)'
;MLAATALPAQAHGQLAGTALQLQAEPNQVQDVTVVQGAGYATLAWTHVDGATDYQIERTPVADDGTATGNSVIVGVWRPNRQINNSEPTFADAGFAPGNRFQWRVRARFGTTAQPYSAPVAGTTNAHWGDPGTPGQNLRTQWENTLGAQYTSDVNEYAYTAAIDELSDRVRVVEIGRTIQNRPINMFVIGYPTPPATPEAVAATNPLLVNCNVHGNEPGDREACFIMARQLAFTDDPATLDRLSKTTMLILPTINGDGRAANSRGNSTGQDLNRDYSLIRQPETQTFVEMIRDYRPIASYDGHEYGNTNTGDLPMLPPRHANVAQGIFDESQHMIEGHMYTQGAKDGWWACPYGCTGANVGLGEETILRNTLGLKNVVNSLLELRSSGGPTRPDEGNTANNRRRKTYSALWTFNQFLAYHGARVGDITAARAEAIKFQSANTGRIVFRGSRPIEAYPAPHPGDTPPPVDAPTPERILEQVPCAYKLTEEQYHGARTDGPAGRQTTVAQRLAAHGWKVVKVADGYLVPMSQPERGLVPLLLDGQAAEGLVAGERVAPTLTGTHNGPLTVSGVACLDGATVRGPVRVQPGATLIVNGGSINGPVDASGAAGFVLTDSTVNGPVNVTGVRGPVVLVGNKVSGPVNVVDSADVAPLIAGNTVNGPLGCTGNGIAPTNLEVANSVSGPKFSQCASL
;
A
#
# COMPACT_ATOMS: atom_id res chain seq x y z
N MET A 1 -64.39 5.30 -74.30
CA MET A 1 -63.63 6.57 -74.37
C MET A 1 -62.35 6.34 -73.57
N LEU A 2 -61.18 6.05 -74.14
CA LEU A 2 -60.27 6.93 -74.93
C LEU A 2 -59.93 8.25 -74.21
N ALA A 3 -58.71 8.31 -73.64
CA ALA A 3 -57.70 9.40 -73.66
C ALA A 3 -56.71 9.26 -72.47
N ALA A 4 -55.58 8.54 -72.62
CA ALA A 4 -54.20 9.09 -72.79
C ALA A 4 -54.10 10.52 -73.35
N THR A 5 -53.15 11.41 -73.03
CA THR A 5 -51.66 11.41 -73.13
C THR A 5 -51.17 12.78 -72.56
N ALA A 6 -50.10 12.92 -71.74
CA ALA A 6 -48.66 13.02 -72.03
C ALA A 6 -48.05 14.37 -71.53
N LEU A 7 -46.86 14.27 -70.91
CA LEU A 7 -45.87 15.28 -70.47
C LEU A 7 -45.17 15.99 -71.68
N PRO A 8 -44.09 16.84 -71.58
CA PRO A 8 -43.24 17.33 -70.46
C PRO A 8 -42.77 18.83 -70.54
N ALA A 9 -41.97 19.31 -69.57
CA ALA A 9 -40.70 20.05 -69.81
C ALA A 9 -39.91 20.33 -68.50
N GLN A 10 -38.60 20.09 -68.56
CA GLN A 10 -37.59 20.24 -67.52
C GLN A 10 -37.15 21.71 -67.32
N ALA A 11 -36.65 22.05 -66.12
CA ALA A 11 -35.45 22.89 -65.97
C ALA A 11 -34.81 22.70 -64.58
N HIS A 12 -33.48 22.68 -64.59
CA HIS A 12 -32.55 22.26 -63.55
C HIS A 12 -32.33 23.24 -62.40
N GLY A 13 -31.83 22.71 -61.27
CA GLY A 13 -31.20 23.49 -60.20
C GLY A 13 -30.79 22.66 -58.99
N GLN A 14 -29.80 21.78 -59.14
CA GLN A 14 -29.06 21.18 -58.01
C GLN A 14 -28.12 22.22 -57.39
N LEU A 15 -28.07 22.27 -56.06
CA LEU A 15 -26.82 22.44 -55.32
C LEU A 15 -26.79 21.38 -54.20
N ALA A 16 -26.31 20.20 -54.57
CA ALA A 16 -25.84 19.21 -53.62
C ALA A 16 -24.47 19.65 -53.12
N GLY A 17 -24.39 20.08 -51.86
CA GLY A 17 -23.11 20.17 -51.15
C GLY A 17 -22.64 18.76 -50.80
N THR A 18 -21.86 18.15 -51.68
CA THR A 18 -21.12 16.92 -51.38
C THR A 18 -20.07 17.22 -50.32
N ALA A 19 -20.26 16.76 -49.09
CA ALA A 19 -19.14 16.55 -48.18
C ALA A 19 -18.29 15.44 -48.79
N LEU A 20 -17.16 15.82 -49.42
CA LEU A 20 -16.11 14.89 -49.79
C LEU A 20 -15.63 14.22 -48.50
N GLN A 21 -15.99 12.94 -48.28
CA GLN A 21 -15.16 12.05 -47.48
C GLN A 21 -13.84 11.92 -48.25
N LEU A 22 -12.87 12.78 -47.94
CA LEU A 22 -11.49 12.59 -48.37
C LEU A 22 -11.10 11.17 -47.92
N GLN A 23 -10.80 10.30 -48.89
CA GLN A 23 -10.21 9.00 -48.57
C GLN A 23 -8.96 9.23 -47.74
N ALA A 24 -8.85 8.50 -46.63
CA ALA A 24 -7.67 8.49 -45.79
C ALA A 24 -6.40 8.28 -46.64
N GLU A 25 -5.36 9.07 -46.40
CA GLU A 25 -4.07 8.82 -47.03
C GLU A 25 -3.49 7.48 -46.54
N PRO A 26 -2.67 6.78 -47.35
CA PRO A 26 -2.01 5.55 -46.91
C PRO A 26 -1.30 5.75 -45.56
N ASN A 27 -1.52 4.83 -44.62
CA ASN A 27 -0.96 4.83 -43.26
C ASN A 27 -1.36 6.03 -42.38
N GLN A 28 -2.33 6.85 -42.80
CA GLN A 28 -2.86 7.91 -41.97
C GLN A 28 -3.65 7.31 -40.80
N VAL A 29 -3.32 7.73 -39.58
CA VAL A 29 -4.03 7.31 -38.37
C VAL A 29 -5.50 7.76 -38.44
N GLN A 30 -6.43 6.84 -38.16
CA GLN A 30 -7.87 7.07 -38.17
C GLN A 30 -8.47 6.93 -36.77
N ASP A 31 -9.73 7.37 -36.65
CA ASP A 31 -10.58 7.19 -35.47
C ASP A 31 -9.97 7.68 -34.16
N VAL A 32 -9.23 8.80 -34.22
CA VAL A 32 -8.70 9.44 -33.02
C VAL A 32 -9.88 9.91 -32.16
N THR A 33 -9.90 9.48 -30.91
CA THR A 33 -10.85 9.92 -29.89
C THR A 33 -10.11 10.51 -28.71
N VAL A 34 -10.77 11.42 -27.99
CA VAL A 34 -10.21 12.07 -26.80
C VAL A 34 -11.23 12.03 -25.67
N VAL A 35 -10.86 11.41 -24.55
CA VAL A 35 -11.67 11.33 -23.32
C VAL A 35 -10.96 12.08 -22.21
N GLN A 36 -11.66 12.99 -21.53
CA GLN A 36 -11.06 13.84 -20.50
C GLN A 36 -11.01 13.13 -19.14
N GLY A 37 -9.85 13.14 -18.50
CA GLY A 37 -9.62 12.71 -17.12
C GLY A 37 -9.31 13.89 -16.20
N ALA A 38 -8.95 13.60 -14.95
CA ALA A 38 -8.54 14.63 -13.99
C ALA A 38 -7.09 15.06 -14.28
N GLY A 39 -6.92 16.16 -15.02
CA GLY A 39 -5.61 16.72 -15.37
C GLY A 39 -4.83 15.94 -16.44
N TYR A 40 -5.52 15.05 -17.16
CA TYR A 40 -5.02 14.37 -18.35
C TYR A 40 -6.16 14.15 -19.35
N ALA A 41 -5.82 13.79 -20.59
CA ALA A 41 -6.74 13.38 -21.63
C ALA A 41 -6.26 12.06 -22.23
N THR A 42 -7.13 11.06 -22.29
CA THR A 42 -6.85 9.78 -22.96
C THR A 42 -7.12 9.95 -24.44
N LEU A 43 -6.08 9.81 -25.26
CA LEU A 43 -6.21 9.66 -26.70
C LEU A 43 -6.23 8.17 -27.05
N ALA A 44 -7.12 7.74 -27.94
CA ALA A 44 -7.13 6.39 -28.51
C ALA A 44 -7.30 6.47 -30.03
N TRP A 45 -6.74 5.50 -30.78
CA TRP A 45 -6.80 5.50 -32.24
C TRP A 45 -6.71 4.09 -32.83
N THR A 46 -7.06 3.95 -34.11
CA THR A 46 -6.93 2.68 -34.84
C THR A 46 -5.45 2.38 -35.14
N HIS A 47 -4.99 1.18 -34.77
CA HIS A 47 -3.61 0.75 -35.03
C HIS A 47 -3.29 0.75 -36.53
N VAL A 48 -2.09 1.22 -36.88
CA VAL A 48 -1.53 1.21 -38.24
C VAL A 48 -0.44 0.14 -38.30
N ASP A 49 -0.66 -0.89 -39.13
CA ASP A 49 0.30 -1.99 -39.32
C ASP A 49 1.67 -1.47 -39.76
N GLY A 50 2.73 -2.00 -39.16
CA GLY A 50 4.12 -1.59 -39.43
C GLY A 50 4.56 -0.31 -38.71
N ALA A 51 3.68 0.34 -37.95
CA ALA A 51 4.06 1.48 -37.11
C ALA A 51 5.10 1.07 -36.06
N THR A 52 6.23 1.77 -36.07
CA THR A 52 7.29 1.61 -35.05
C THR A 52 6.95 2.38 -33.78
N ASP A 53 6.31 3.54 -33.92
CA ASP A 53 5.77 4.35 -32.83
C ASP A 53 4.77 5.37 -33.38
N TYR A 54 4.11 6.11 -32.48
CA TYR A 54 3.21 7.21 -32.81
C TYR A 54 3.65 8.49 -32.13
N GLN A 55 3.54 9.61 -32.84
CA GLN A 55 3.72 10.94 -32.29
C GLN A 55 2.36 11.59 -32.04
N ILE A 56 2.18 12.08 -30.82
CA ILE A 56 0.98 12.80 -30.39
C ILE A 56 1.32 14.27 -30.37
N GLU A 57 0.63 15.05 -31.18
CA GLU A 57 0.76 16.51 -31.23
C GLU A 57 -0.44 17.16 -30.53
N ARG A 58 -0.16 18.19 -29.74
CA ARG A 58 -1.16 19.06 -29.11
C ARG A 58 -0.93 20.50 -29.52
N THR A 59 -2.01 21.20 -29.88
CA THR A 59 -2.01 22.64 -30.18
C THR A 59 -3.03 23.33 -29.28
N PRO A 60 -2.67 24.37 -28.51
CA PRO A 60 -3.66 25.17 -27.80
C PRO A 60 -4.50 25.97 -28.79
N VAL A 61 -5.82 25.97 -28.60
CA VAL A 61 -6.77 26.64 -29.51
C VAL A 61 -7.82 27.43 -28.74
N ALA A 62 -8.35 28.49 -29.36
CA ALA A 62 -9.51 29.21 -28.87
C ALA A 62 -10.82 28.48 -29.21
N ASP A 63 -11.96 29.01 -28.75
CA ASP A 63 -13.28 28.41 -28.98
C ASP A 63 -13.65 28.35 -30.47
N ASP A 64 -13.18 29.31 -31.27
CA ASP A 64 -13.34 29.35 -32.73
C ASP A 64 -12.37 28.40 -33.48
N GLY A 65 -11.52 27.67 -32.76
CA GLY A 65 -10.54 26.72 -33.31
C GLY A 65 -9.23 27.37 -33.77
N THR A 66 -9.07 28.69 -33.62
CA THR A 66 -7.81 29.36 -33.97
C THR A 66 -6.71 28.98 -32.98
N ALA A 67 -5.50 28.73 -33.48
CA ALA A 67 -4.36 28.39 -32.63
C ALA A 67 -3.98 29.59 -31.75
N THR A 68 -3.91 29.38 -30.44
CA THR A 68 -3.49 30.40 -29.46
C THR A 68 -2.01 30.26 -29.06
N GLY A 69 -1.33 29.27 -29.63
CA GLY A 69 0.08 28.99 -29.40
C GLY A 69 0.60 27.88 -30.34
N ASN A 70 1.87 27.53 -30.16
CA ASN A 70 2.54 26.56 -31.03
C ASN A 70 2.05 25.14 -30.79
N SER A 71 2.01 24.34 -31.86
CA SER A 71 1.88 22.89 -31.78
C SER A 71 3.13 22.28 -31.17
N VAL A 72 2.96 21.30 -30.29
CA VAL A 72 4.05 20.57 -29.63
C VAL A 72 3.79 19.07 -29.68
N ILE A 73 4.86 18.28 -29.79
CA ILE A 73 4.77 16.83 -29.59
C ILE A 73 4.75 16.59 -28.08
N VAL A 74 3.62 16.14 -27.55
CA VAL A 74 3.44 15.85 -26.12
C VAL A 74 3.89 14.44 -25.77
N GLY A 75 3.88 13.55 -26.75
CA GLY A 75 4.06 12.14 -26.53
C GLY A 75 4.67 11.40 -27.71
N VAL A 76 5.47 10.38 -27.38
CA VAL A 76 5.83 9.32 -28.32
C VAL A 76 5.36 8.01 -27.72
N TRP A 77 4.29 7.44 -28.27
CA TRP A 77 3.78 6.12 -27.89
C TRP A 77 4.56 5.05 -28.63
N ARG A 78 4.98 3.98 -27.94
CA ARG A 78 5.73 2.87 -28.54
C ARG A 78 4.98 1.56 -28.31
N PRO A 79 5.06 0.57 -29.23
CA PRO A 79 4.42 -0.73 -29.10
C PRO A 79 4.86 -1.55 -27.90
N ASN A 80 5.90 -1.14 -27.18
CA ASN A 80 6.25 -1.80 -25.95
C ASN A 80 5.43 -1.18 -24.78
N ARG A 81 4.95 0.06 -24.83
CA ARG A 81 4.29 0.78 -23.72
C ARG A 81 3.13 0.07 -23.01
N GLN A 82 2.38 -0.80 -23.67
CA GLN A 82 1.10 -1.30 -23.17
C GLN A 82 0.97 -2.81 -23.21
N ILE A 83 0.12 -3.32 -22.33
CA ILE A 83 -0.26 -4.72 -22.31
C ILE A 83 -1.21 -5.09 -23.46
N ASN A 84 -1.79 -4.09 -24.15
CA ASN A 84 -2.68 -4.24 -25.31
C ASN A 84 -2.26 -3.29 -26.44
N ASN A 85 -1.32 -3.74 -27.30
CA ASN A 85 -0.75 -2.90 -28.36
C ASN A 85 -1.64 -2.76 -29.60
N SER A 86 -2.67 -3.60 -29.73
CA SER A 86 -3.68 -3.53 -30.80
C SER A 86 -4.65 -2.36 -30.62
N GLU A 87 -4.79 -1.83 -29.41
CA GLU A 87 -5.68 -0.72 -29.07
C GLU A 87 -4.87 0.41 -28.43
N PRO A 88 -4.06 1.15 -29.22
CA PRO A 88 -3.11 2.10 -28.67
C PRO A 88 -3.82 3.28 -28.00
N THR A 89 -3.42 3.58 -26.77
CA THR A 89 -3.89 4.77 -26.04
C THR A 89 -2.74 5.59 -25.45
N PHE A 90 -2.95 6.89 -25.24
CA PHE A 90 -1.95 7.78 -24.65
C PHE A 90 -2.60 8.81 -23.71
N ALA A 91 -2.10 8.87 -22.47
CA ALA A 91 -2.50 9.87 -21.50
C ALA A 91 -1.72 11.17 -21.74
N ASP A 92 -2.28 12.11 -22.49
CA ASP A 92 -1.72 13.46 -22.58
C ASP A 92 -1.99 14.22 -21.29
N ALA A 93 -0.96 14.84 -20.72
CA ALA A 93 -1.04 15.54 -19.44
C ALA A 93 -0.07 16.73 -19.46
N GLY A 94 0.17 17.32 -18.29
CA GLY A 94 1.12 18.43 -18.14
C GLY A 94 0.58 19.79 -18.61
N PHE A 95 -0.62 19.83 -19.17
CA PHE A 95 -1.34 21.07 -19.50
C PHE A 95 -1.96 21.71 -18.25
N ALA A 96 -2.35 22.99 -18.37
CA ALA A 96 -3.20 23.64 -17.38
C ALA A 96 -4.66 23.14 -17.54
N PRO A 97 -5.31 22.63 -16.49
CA PRO A 97 -6.70 22.17 -16.55
C PRO A 97 -7.67 23.27 -17.01
N GLY A 98 -8.68 22.90 -17.81
CA GLY A 98 -9.68 23.81 -18.34
C GLY A 98 -9.33 24.44 -19.69
N ASN A 99 -8.09 24.29 -20.16
CA ASN A 99 -7.68 24.79 -21.47
C ASN A 99 -8.26 23.93 -22.61
N ARG A 100 -8.44 24.57 -23.77
CA ARG A 100 -8.89 23.94 -25.00
C ARG A 100 -7.71 23.64 -25.92
N PHE A 101 -7.73 22.44 -26.50
CA PHE A 101 -6.67 21.95 -27.38
C PHE A 101 -7.23 21.27 -28.62
N GLN A 102 -6.39 21.19 -29.64
CA GLN A 102 -6.52 20.33 -30.79
C GLN A 102 -5.40 19.27 -30.76
N TRP A 103 -5.76 18.01 -30.95
CA TRP A 103 -4.84 16.89 -31.01
C TRP A 103 -4.79 16.27 -32.40
N ARG A 104 -3.61 15.78 -32.78
CA ARG A 104 -3.38 14.95 -33.97
C ARG A 104 -2.41 13.83 -33.63
N VAL A 105 -2.60 12.68 -34.24
CA VAL A 105 -1.70 11.52 -34.09
C VAL A 105 -1.15 11.13 -35.45
N ARG A 106 0.13 10.76 -35.51
CA ARG A 106 0.72 10.15 -36.72
C ARG A 106 1.56 8.94 -36.37
N ALA A 107 1.53 7.93 -37.22
CA ALA A 107 2.45 6.80 -37.16
C ALA A 107 3.85 7.22 -37.65
N ARG A 108 4.87 6.47 -37.24
CA ARG A 108 6.20 6.52 -37.84
C ARG A 108 6.68 5.12 -38.20
N PHE A 109 7.26 4.98 -39.39
CA PHE A 109 7.90 3.75 -39.85
C PHE A 109 9.41 3.96 -39.75
N GLY A 110 10.03 3.35 -38.73
CA GLY A 110 11.34 3.77 -38.25
C GLY A 110 11.30 5.22 -37.77
N THR A 111 12.00 6.11 -38.47
CA THR A 111 11.98 7.55 -38.19
C THR A 111 11.08 8.34 -39.14
N THR A 112 10.56 7.71 -40.19
CA THR A 112 9.77 8.35 -41.25
C THR A 112 8.36 8.64 -40.79
N ALA A 113 8.01 9.92 -40.68
CA ALA A 113 6.67 10.37 -40.33
C ALA A 113 5.64 10.04 -41.43
N GLN A 114 4.50 9.49 -41.03
CA GLN A 114 3.31 9.32 -41.87
C GLN A 114 2.38 10.54 -41.72
N PRO A 115 1.35 10.69 -42.57
CA PRO A 115 0.37 11.76 -42.45
C PRO A 115 -0.32 11.78 -41.07
N TYR A 116 -0.62 12.97 -40.57
CA TYR A 116 -1.41 13.13 -39.35
C TYR A 116 -2.87 12.72 -39.56
N SER A 117 -3.48 12.21 -38.52
CA SER A 117 -4.93 12.05 -38.41
C SER A 117 -5.67 13.35 -38.68
N ALA A 118 -6.98 13.25 -38.93
CA ALA A 118 -7.87 14.39 -38.77
C ALA A 118 -7.72 14.98 -37.35
N PRO A 119 -7.77 16.32 -37.20
CA PRO A 119 -7.67 16.95 -35.89
C PRO A 119 -8.91 16.69 -35.05
N VAL A 120 -8.71 16.44 -33.76
CA VAL A 120 -9.78 16.36 -32.76
C VAL A 120 -9.58 17.49 -31.77
N ALA A 121 -10.59 18.33 -31.56
CA ALA A 121 -10.52 19.44 -30.62
C ALA A 121 -11.44 19.23 -29.42
N GLY A 122 -11.02 19.67 -28.25
CA GLY A 122 -11.77 19.49 -27.01
C GLY A 122 -11.26 20.39 -25.89
N THR A 123 -12.14 20.67 -24.93
CA THR A 123 -11.80 21.41 -23.72
C THR A 123 -11.51 20.41 -22.61
N THR A 124 -10.36 20.56 -21.96
CA THR A 124 -9.96 19.70 -20.84
C THR A 124 -10.79 20.00 -19.61
N ASN A 125 -10.94 19.01 -18.72
CA ASN A 125 -11.60 19.25 -17.44
C ASN A 125 -10.86 20.35 -16.66
N ALA A 126 -11.62 21.27 -16.07
CA ALA A 126 -11.08 22.23 -15.11
C ALA A 126 -10.61 21.52 -13.83
N HIS A 127 -9.99 22.27 -12.91
CA HIS A 127 -9.77 21.76 -11.55
C HIS A 127 -11.09 21.22 -10.98
N TRP A 128 -11.04 20.01 -10.41
CA TRP A 128 -12.21 19.40 -9.79
C TRP A 128 -12.84 20.31 -8.73
N GLY A 129 -14.17 20.27 -8.60
CA GLY A 129 -14.95 21.01 -7.60
C GLY A 129 -15.43 22.37 -8.08
N ASP A 130 -16.69 22.70 -7.74
CA ASP A 130 -17.31 23.97 -8.06
C ASP A 130 -16.65 25.14 -7.28
N PRO A 131 -16.11 26.17 -7.96
CA PRO A 131 -15.55 27.35 -7.31
C PRO A 131 -16.55 28.13 -6.44
N GLY A 132 -17.85 27.97 -6.67
CA GLY A 132 -18.92 28.59 -5.88
C GLY A 132 -19.30 27.82 -4.61
N THR A 133 -18.83 26.58 -4.46
CA THR A 133 -19.21 25.70 -3.35
C THR A 133 -18.10 25.66 -2.28
N PRO A 134 -18.40 25.98 -1.00
CA PRO A 134 -17.44 25.88 0.09
C PRO A 134 -16.79 24.50 0.19
N GLY A 135 -15.47 24.46 0.40
CA GLY A 135 -14.69 23.22 0.46
C GLY A 135 -14.26 22.74 -0.92
N GLN A 136 -15.19 22.60 -1.87
CA GLN A 136 -14.88 22.27 -3.27
C GLN A 136 -14.00 23.34 -3.93
N ASN A 137 -14.13 24.60 -3.52
CA ASN A 137 -13.35 25.73 -4.00
C ASN A 137 -11.93 25.84 -3.42
N LEU A 138 -11.57 25.05 -2.40
CA LEU A 138 -10.21 25.06 -1.85
C LEU A 138 -9.19 24.67 -2.92
N ARG A 139 -8.02 25.31 -2.92
CA ARG A 139 -6.91 25.03 -3.84
C ARG A 139 -5.59 25.07 -3.10
N THR A 140 -4.70 24.13 -3.41
CA THR A 140 -3.33 24.22 -2.91
C THR A 140 -2.56 25.34 -3.61
N GLN A 141 -1.43 25.77 -3.05
CA GLN A 141 -0.52 26.71 -3.74
C GLN A 141 -0.03 26.13 -5.08
N TRP A 142 0.17 24.81 -5.15
CA TRP A 142 0.53 24.13 -6.38
C TRP A 142 -0.56 24.26 -7.46
N GLU A 143 -1.83 24.07 -7.10
CA GLU A 143 -2.94 24.26 -8.03
C GLU A 143 -3.04 25.71 -8.50
N ASN A 144 -2.99 26.69 -7.58
CA ASN A 144 -3.10 28.11 -7.91
C ASN A 144 -1.98 28.62 -8.82
N THR A 145 -0.78 28.03 -8.68
CA THR A 145 0.38 28.39 -9.51
C THR A 145 0.53 27.50 -10.74
N LEU A 146 -0.44 26.60 -10.99
CA LEU A 146 -0.44 25.64 -12.08
C LEU A 146 0.86 24.83 -12.15
N GLY A 147 1.40 24.44 -10.99
CA GLY A 147 2.64 23.68 -10.85
C GLY A 147 3.94 24.49 -10.88
N ALA A 148 3.89 25.82 -10.98
CA ALA A 148 5.10 26.65 -10.92
C ALA A 148 5.76 26.63 -9.54
N GLN A 149 4.98 26.47 -8.46
CA GLN A 149 5.48 26.29 -7.09
C GLN A 149 4.81 25.07 -6.45
N TYR A 150 5.53 24.40 -5.55
CA TYR A 150 4.94 23.38 -4.68
C TYR A 150 4.32 24.03 -3.44
N THR A 151 3.37 23.34 -2.82
CA THR A 151 2.73 23.81 -1.61
C THR A 151 3.74 23.83 -0.45
N SER A 152 3.98 25.00 0.15
CA SER A 152 4.81 25.12 1.36
C SER A 152 4.19 24.38 2.55
N ASP A 153 4.96 24.14 3.60
CA ASP A 153 4.50 23.65 4.91
C ASP A 153 3.38 24.53 5.51
N VAL A 154 3.53 25.86 5.50
CA VAL A 154 2.52 26.80 6.03
C VAL A 154 1.18 26.62 5.30
N ASN A 155 1.22 26.61 3.97
CA ASN A 155 0.03 26.41 3.14
C ASN A 155 -0.55 25.00 3.26
N GLU A 156 0.27 23.97 3.48
CA GLU A 156 -0.21 22.62 3.77
C GLU A 156 -1.02 22.59 5.07
N TYR A 157 -0.50 23.15 6.16
CA TYR A 157 -1.20 23.13 7.45
C TYR A 157 -2.52 23.92 7.40
N ALA A 158 -2.52 25.08 6.73
CA ALA A 158 -3.74 25.84 6.51
C ALA A 158 -4.75 25.06 5.66
N TYR A 159 -4.29 24.38 4.61
CA TYR A 159 -5.16 23.59 3.72
C TYR A 159 -5.72 22.35 4.43
N THR A 160 -4.92 21.62 5.20
CA THR A 160 -5.39 20.45 5.95
C THR A 160 -6.43 20.85 7.01
N ALA A 161 -6.19 21.95 7.73
CA ALA A 161 -7.14 22.46 8.72
C ALA A 161 -8.46 22.93 8.08
N ALA A 162 -8.40 23.58 6.92
CA ALA A 162 -9.60 24.02 6.21
C ALA A 162 -10.47 22.85 5.71
N ILE A 163 -9.87 21.75 5.27
CA ILE A 163 -10.64 20.55 4.89
C ILE A 163 -11.32 19.93 6.11
N ASP A 164 -10.59 19.81 7.22
CA ASP A 164 -11.09 19.27 8.49
C ASP A 164 -12.28 20.07 9.02
N GLU A 165 -12.19 21.41 8.97
CA GLU A 165 -13.24 22.31 9.44
C GLU A 165 -14.52 22.26 8.57
N LEU A 166 -14.37 22.04 7.27
CA LEU A 166 -15.47 22.16 6.30
C LEU A 166 -16.16 20.82 5.98
N SER A 167 -15.60 19.67 6.36
CA SER A 167 -16.11 18.36 5.98
C SER A 167 -16.30 17.42 7.17
N ASP A 168 -17.55 17.05 7.46
CA ASP A 168 -17.87 16.00 8.44
C ASP A 168 -17.30 14.61 8.05
N ARG A 169 -16.83 14.43 6.81
CA ARG A 169 -16.22 13.20 6.29
C ARG A 169 -14.73 13.09 6.60
N VAL A 170 -14.12 14.16 7.12
CA VAL A 170 -12.67 14.23 7.36
C VAL A 170 -12.41 14.47 8.84
N ARG A 171 -11.39 13.78 9.35
CA ARG A 171 -10.73 14.10 10.61
C ARG A 171 -9.23 14.17 10.38
N VAL A 172 -8.60 15.31 10.66
CA VAL A 172 -7.14 15.45 10.64
C VAL A 172 -6.55 15.09 12.00
N VAL A 173 -5.52 14.25 12.00
CA VAL A 173 -4.83 13.80 13.20
C VAL A 173 -3.34 14.11 13.08
N GLU A 174 -2.80 14.85 14.03
CA GLU A 174 -1.34 14.95 14.20
C GLU A 174 -0.85 13.63 14.82
N ILE A 175 -0.20 12.79 14.02
CA ILE A 175 0.30 11.48 14.47
C ILE A 175 1.69 11.59 15.12
N GLY A 176 2.37 12.72 14.96
CA GLY A 176 3.65 13.01 15.57
C GLY A 176 4.31 14.26 15.02
N ARG A 177 5.59 14.44 15.34
CA ARG A 177 6.39 15.59 14.90
C ARG A 177 7.77 15.20 14.44
N THR A 178 8.27 15.90 13.43
CA THR A 178 9.63 15.75 12.91
C THR A 178 10.68 16.18 13.94
N ILE A 179 11.96 16.02 13.60
CA ILE A 179 13.08 16.49 14.42
C ILE A 179 13.03 18.01 14.62
N GLN A 180 12.72 18.80 13.58
CA GLN A 180 12.52 20.25 13.68
C GLN A 180 11.11 20.65 14.16
N ASN A 181 10.39 19.73 14.80
CA ASN A 181 9.11 19.98 15.47
C ASN A 181 7.94 20.36 14.52
N ARG A 182 8.01 19.92 13.26
CA ARG A 182 6.93 20.09 12.29
C ARG A 182 5.85 19.02 12.49
N PRO A 183 4.56 19.36 12.48
CA PRO A 183 3.50 18.38 12.64
C PRO A 183 3.44 17.42 11.43
N ILE A 184 3.20 16.15 11.74
CA ILE A 184 2.95 15.09 10.77
C ILE A 184 1.45 14.79 10.83
N ASN A 185 0.70 15.33 9.86
CA ASN A 185 -0.75 15.25 9.82
C ASN A 185 -1.23 14.13 8.90
N MET A 186 -2.17 13.32 9.38
CA MET A 186 -2.86 12.30 8.61
C MET A 186 -4.34 12.69 8.45
N PHE A 187 -4.88 12.56 7.24
CA PHE A 187 -6.32 12.60 7.03
C PHE A 187 -6.92 11.21 7.29
N VAL A 188 -7.99 11.17 8.09
CA VAL A 188 -8.87 10.01 8.26
C VAL A 188 -10.19 10.35 7.56
N ILE A 189 -10.53 9.62 6.49
CA ILE A 189 -11.66 9.96 5.61
C ILE A 189 -12.65 8.81 5.54
N GLY A 190 -13.93 9.06 5.84
CA GLY A 190 -15.01 8.08 5.81
C GLY A 190 -16.38 8.74 5.65
N TYR A 191 -17.43 7.95 5.39
CA TYR A 191 -18.78 8.46 5.12
C TYR A 191 -19.86 7.85 6.04
N PRO A 192 -20.80 8.64 6.60
CA PRO A 192 -20.89 10.11 6.53
C PRO A 192 -19.83 10.83 7.38
N THR A 193 -19.26 10.15 8.38
CA THR A 193 -18.19 10.63 9.24
C THR A 193 -17.25 9.47 9.55
N PRO A 194 -15.92 9.68 9.57
CA PRO A 194 -14.96 8.63 9.88
C PRO A 194 -15.11 8.15 11.33
N PRO A 195 -14.86 6.88 11.64
CA PRO A 195 -14.85 6.39 13.01
C PRO A 195 -13.87 7.18 13.91
N ALA A 196 -14.23 7.34 15.18
CA ALA A 196 -13.53 8.24 16.09
C ALA A 196 -12.21 7.69 16.65
N THR A 197 -12.07 6.36 16.75
CA THR A 197 -10.88 5.71 17.34
C THR A 197 -10.11 4.87 16.32
N PRO A 198 -8.79 4.67 16.49
CA PRO A 198 -8.00 3.78 15.63
C PRO A 198 -8.60 2.36 15.53
N GLU A 199 -9.10 1.80 16.64
CA GLU A 199 -9.72 0.48 16.65
C GLU A 199 -10.99 0.41 15.80
N ALA A 200 -11.81 1.46 15.85
CA ALA A 200 -13.02 1.54 15.05
C ALA A 200 -12.69 1.77 13.56
N VAL A 201 -11.61 2.50 13.25
CA VAL A 201 -11.11 2.63 11.88
C VAL A 201 -10.58 1.29 11.36
N ALA A 202 -9.80 0.56 12.14
CA ALA A 202 -9.29 -0.77 11.77
C ALA A 202 -10.41 -1.75 11.42
N ALA A 203 -11.55 -1.69 12.14
CA ALA A 203 -12.73 -2.51 11.86
C ALA A 203 -13.39 -2.22 10.49
N THR A 204 -13.05 -1.11 9.83
CA THR A 204 -13.53 -0.77 8.48
C THR A 204 -12.65 -1.32 7.35
N ASN A 205 -11.62 -2.12 7.67
CA ASN A 205 -10.62 -2.57 6.69
C ASN A 205 -9.99 -1.39 5.95
N PRO A 206 -9.23 -0.52 6.64
CA PRO A 206 -8.76 0.73 6.06
C PRO A 206 -7.65 0.52 5.03
N LEU A 207 -7.48 1.51 4.15
CA LEU A 207 -6.40 1.59 3.19
C LEU A 207 -5.60 2.89 3.40
N LEU A 208 -4.31 2.88 3.04
CA LEU A 208 -3.38 3.98 3.30
C LEU A 208 -2.65 4.45 2.04
N VAL A 209 -2.40 5.76 1.93
CA VAL A 209 -1.42 6.32 0.99
C VAL A 209 -0.41 7.19 1.75
N ASN A 210 0.87 6.86 1.64
CA ASN A 210 2.01 7.65 2.12
C ASN A 210 2.64 8.41 0.94
N CYS A 211 2.73 9.74 1.01
CA CYS A 211 2.92 10.53 -0.21
C CYS A 211 4.23 11.32 -0.28
N ASN A 212 5.03 11.43 0.79
CA ASN A 212 6.26 12.22 0.76
C ASN A 212 7.30 11.79 1.80
N VAL A 213 7.81 10.57 1.66
CA VAL A 213 8.92 10.08 2.50
C VAL A 213 10.25 10.73 2.14
N HIS A 214 10.46 11.05 0.86
CA HIS A 214 11.58 11.88 0.42
C HIS A 214 11.12 13.30 0.15
N GLY A 215 11.65 14.27 0.89
CA GLY A 215 11.19 15.66 0.83
C GLY A 215 11.37 16.34 -0.53
N ASN A 216 12.28 15.88 -1.38
CA ASN A 216 12.49 16.37 -2.74
C ASN A 216 11.62 15.69 -3.82
N GLU A 217 10.69 14.80 -3.43
CA GLU A 217 9.79 14.04 -4.31
C GLU A 217 8.30 14.42 -4.07
N PRO A 218 7.87 15.67 -4.34
CA PRO A 218 6.55 16.17 -3.92
C PRO A 218 5.38 15.86 -4.87
N GLY A 219 5.58 15.11 -5.97
CA GLY A 219 4.50 14.81 -6.93
C GLY A 219 3.30 14.11 -6.30
N ASP A 220 3.53 13.02 -5.58
CA ASP A 220 2.50 12.26 -4.87
C ASP A 220 1.83 13.08 -3.76
N ARG A 221 2.59 13.93 -3.07
CA ARG A 221 2.09 14.84 -2.03
C ARG A 221 0.97 15.75 -2.55
N GLU A 222 1.18 16.40 -3.68
CA GLU A 222 0.17 17.30 -4.25
C GLU A 222 -1.06 16.50 -4.73
N ALA A 223 -0.85 15.27 -5.23
CA ALA A 223 -1.96 14.38 -5.59
C ALA A 223 -2.79 13.99 -4.37
N CYS A 224 -2.15 13.71 -3.24
CA CYS A 224 -2.82 13.39 -1.98
C CYS A 224 -3.68 14.55 -1.45
N PHE A 225 -3.24 15.81 -1.61
CA PHE A 225 -4.08 16.97 -1.26
C PHE A 225 -5.29 17.14 -2.16
N ILE A 226 -5.14 16.88 -3.47
CA ILE A 226 -6.26 16.92 -4.42
C ILE A 226 -7.24 15.79 -4.09
N MET A 227 -6.75 14.57 -3.87
CA MET A 227 -7.57 13.42 -3.52
C MET A 227 -8.31 13.64 -2.19
N ALA A 228 -7.65 14.15 -1.15
CA ALA A 228 -8.28 14.44 0.13
C ALA A 228 -9.47 15.40 -0.03
N ARG A 229 -9.31 16.48 -0.82
CA ARG A 229 -10.39 17.42 -1.14
C ARG A 229 -11.51 16.77 -1.96
N GLN A 230 -11.17 15.92 -2.93
CA GLN A 230 -12.16 15.16 -3.70
C GLN A 230 -13.01 14.28 -2.80
N LEU A 231 -12.40 13.47 -1.94
CA LEU A 231 -13.12 12.56 -1.05
C LEU A 231 -13.92 13.32 0.02
N ALA A 232 -13.43 14.47 0.49
CA ALA A 232 -14.11 15.31 1.47
C ALA A 232 -15.44 15.88 0.94
N PHE A 233 -15.51 16.25 -0.35
CA PHE A 233 -16.61 17.07 -0.87
C PHE A 233 -17.32 16.51 -2.11
N THR A 234 -16.99 15.29 -2.55
CA THR A 234 -17.67 14.65 -3.70
C THR A 234 -19.12 14.28 -3.37
N ASP A 235 -19.96 14.32 -4.40
CA ASP A 235 -21.32 13.78 -4.40
C ASP A 235 -21.45 12.54 -5.30
N ASP A 236 -20.33 12.01 -5.80
CA ASP A 236 -20.31 10.78 -6.59
C ASP A 236 -20.80 9.58 -5.76
N PRO A 237 -21.95 8.97 -6.11
CA PRO A 237 -22.52 7.88 -5.31
C PRO A 237 -21.61 6.67 -5.17
N ALA A 238 -20.80 6.37 -6.19
CA ALA A 238 -19.87 5.24 -6.14
C ALA A 238 -18.74 5.45 -5.14
N THR A 239 -18.21 6.68 -5.06
CA THR A 239 -17.19 7.04 -4.07
C THR A 239 -17.76 7.06 -2.65
N LEU A 240 -18.97 7.61 -2.46
CA LEU A 240 -19.64 7.63 -1.15
C LEU A 240 -19.98 6.22 -0.66
N ASP A 241 -20.45 5.32 -1.54
CA ASP A 241 -20.68 3.92 -1.21
C ASP A 241 -19.39 3.23 -0.73
N ARG A 242 -18.25 3.47 -1.39
CA ARG A 242 -16.95 2.95 -0.94
C ARG A 242 -16.56 3.50 0.44
N LEU A 243 -16.62 4.82 0.64
CA LEU A 243 -16.27 5.46 1.91
C LEU A 243 -17.21 5.10 3.07
N SER A 244 -18.42 4.60 2.77
CA SER A 244 -19.34 4.09 3.80
C SER A 244 -18.93 2.71 4.34
N LYS A 245 -18.05 2.00 3.64
CA LYS A 245 -17.63 0.63 3.94
C LYS A 245 -16.17 0.54 4.43
N THR A 246 -15.35 1.52 4.09
CA THR A 246 -13.93 1.59 4.46
C THR A 246 -13.49 3.01 4.76
N THR A 247 -12.43 3.15 5.55
CA THR A 247 -11.78 4.42 5.86
C THR A 247 -10.51 4.57 5.03
N MET A 248 -10.40 5.69 4.31
CA MET A 248 -9.17 6.09 3.61
C MET A 248 -8.27 6.89 4.54
N LEU A 249 -7.03 6.43 4.69
CA LEU A 249 -5.96 7.14 5.39
C LEU A 249 -5.03 7.78 4.37
N ILE A 250 -4.76 9.07 4.50
CA ILE A 250 -3.80 9.78 3.64
C ILE A 250 -2.78 10.47 4.54
N LEU A 251 -1.51 10.16 4.33
CA LEU A 251 -0.38 10.81 4.98
C LEU A 251 0.40 11.63 3.94
N PRO A 252 0.09 12.93 3.75
CA PRO A 252 0.69 13.74 2.69
C PRO A 252 2.19 13.94 2.90
N THR A 253 2.61 14.22 4.14
CA THR A 253 3.99 14.62 4.45
C THR A 253 4.48 13.96 5.74
N ILE A 254 5.18 12.82 5.61
CA ILE A 254 5.92 12.24 6.74
C ILE A 254 7.26 12.97 6.96
N ASN A 255 7.92 13.44 5.89
CA ASN A 255 9.23 14.11 5.95
C ASN A 255 9.13 15.64 5.76
N GLY A 256 8.45 16.32 6.69
CA GLY A 256 8.25 17.77 6.63
C GLY A 256 9.56 18.58 6.62
N ASP A 257 10.57 18.10 7.35
CA ASP A 257 11.89 18.73 7.40
C ASP A 257 12.59 18.66 6.04
N GLY A 258 12.61 17.47 5.44
CA GLY A 258 13.20 17.27 4.13
C GLY A 258 12.43 18.02 3.04
N ARG A 259 11.10 18.12 3.15
CA ARG A 259 10.27 18.88 2.20
C ARG A 259 10.63 20.37 2.23
N ALA A 260 10.77 20.95 3.42
CA ALA A 260 11.18 22.34 3.59
C ALA A 260 12.60 22.61 3.06
N ALA A 261 13.52 21.66 3.25
CA ALA A 261 14.90 21.74 2.77
C ALA A 261 15.11 21.30 1.31
N ASN A 262 14.07 20.77 0.66
CA ASN A 262 14.15 20.08 -0.63
C ASN A 262 15.24 18.99 -0.67
N SER A 263 15.32 18.19 0.39
CA SER A 263 16.26 17.06 0.54
C SER A 263 15.54 15.72 0.52
N ARG A 264 16.27 14.67 0.13
CA ARG A 264 15.78 13.29 0.18
C ARG A 264 15.59 12.82 1.62
N GLY A 265 16.63 12.88 2.44
CA GLY A 265 16.57 12.53 3.86
C GLY A 265 15.88 13.59 4.72
N ASN A 266 15.61 13.26 5.98
CA ASN A 266 15.13 14.22 6.99
C ASN A 266 16.27 15.17 7.43
N SER A 267 16.05 15.97 8.48
CA SER A 267 17.02 16.96 8.95
C SER A 267 18.32 16.39 9.53
N THR A 268 18.42 15.07 9.78
CA THR A 268 19.69 14.41 10.14
C THR A 268 20.41 13.77 8.96
N GLY A 269 19.81 13.85 7.76
CA GLY A 269 20.31 13.18 6.56
C GLY A 269 19.88 11.71 6.46
N GLN A 270 19.10 11.18 7.40
CA GLN A 270 18.60 9.81 7.36
C GLN A 270 17.63 9.63 6.18
N ASP A 271 17.86 8.62 5.35
CA ASP A 271 16.85 8.12 4.40
C ASP A 271 15.77 7.39 5.20
N LEU A 272 14.58 7.99 5.31
CA LEU A 272 13.47 7.41 6.07
C LEU A 272 12.93 6.13 5.43
N ASN A 273 13.07 5.97 4.11
CA ASN A 273 12.74 4.73 3.41
C ASN A 273 13.84 3.65 3.54
N ARG A 274 14.69 3.80 4.55
CA ARG A 274 15.63 2.78 5.06
C ARG A 274 15.51 2.60 6.56
N ASP A 275 14.36 2.94 7.15
CA ASP A 275 14.22 3.01 8.60
C ASP A 275 12.91 2.44 9.19
N TYR A 276 11.96 1.96 8.38
CA TYR A 276 10.64 1.55 8.89
C TYR A 276 10.69 0.30 9.79
N SER A 277 11.64 -0.61 9.59
CA SER A 277 11.81 -1.74 10.51
C SER A 277 12.61 -1.35 11.77
N LEU A 278 13.57 -0.43 11.64
CA LEU A 278 14.49 -0.08 12.73
C LEU A 278 13.99 1.04 13.63
N ILE A 279 13.10 1.91 13.14
CA ILE A 279 12.46 2.98 13.91
C ILE A 279 13.50 3.85 14.63
N ARG A 280 14.48 4.37 13.88
CA ARG A 280 15.52 5.24 14.44
C ARG A 280 15.06 6.68 14.53
N GLN A 281 14.21 7.12 13.61
CA GLN A 281 13.75 8.51 13.52
C GLN A 281 12.33 8.68 14.09
N PRO A 282 11.99 9.87 14.64
CA PRO A 282 10.64 10.14 15.13
C PRO A 282 9.60 10.03 14.01
N GLU A 283 9.96 10.38 12.77
CA GLU A 283 9.07 10.28 11.61
C GLU A 283 8.63 8.82 11.36
N THR A 284 9.57 7.88 11.31
CA THR A 284 9.26 6.46 11.11
C THR A 284 8.64 5.81 12.34
N GLN A 285 8.97 6.26 13.55
CA GLN A 285 8.32 5.79 14.78
C GLN A 285 6.82 6.06 14.76
N THR A 286 6.45 7.31 14.56
CA THR A 286 5.04 7.73 14.47
C THR A 286 4.31 6.99 13.36
N PHE A 287 4.96 6.76 12.21
CA PHE A 287 4.35 6.00 11.13
C PHE A 287 4.07 4.55 11.52
N VAL A 288 5.04 3.86 12.11
CA VAL A 288 4.87 2.45 12.50
C VAL A 288 3.86 2.28 13.62
N GLU A 289 3.82 3.21 14.58
CA GLU A 289 2.77 3.27 15.59
C GLU A 289 1.38 3.46 14.95
N MET A 290 1.26 4.33 13.94
CA MET A 290 0.02 4.48 13.18
C MET A 290 -0.38 3.19 12.46
N ILE A 291 0.56 2.46 11.83
CA ILE A 291 0.29 1.15 11.22
C ILE A 291 -0.21 0.14 12.28
N ARG A 292 0.41 0.12 13.47
CA ARG A 292 0.01 -0.75 14.59
C ARG A 292 -1.42 -0.45 15.05
N ASP A 293 -1.79 0.82 15.14
CA ASP A 293 -3.04 1.26 15.76
C ASP A 293 -4.22 1.27 14.78
N TYR A 294 -4.02 1.82 13.57
CA TYR A 294 -5.07 1.94 12.54
C TYR A 294 -5.18 0.71 11.63
N ARG A 295 -4.14 -0.14 11.59
CA ARG A 295 -4.13 -1.46 10.91
C ARG A 295 -4.66 -1.44 9.47
N PRO A 296 -4.13 -0.58 8.57
CA PRO A 296 -4.50 -0.64 7.16
C PRO A 296 -4.19 -2.02 6.58
N ILE A 297 -5.11 -2.53 5.76
CA ILE A 297 -4.95 -3.84 5.10
C ILE A 297 -4.31 -3.71 3.71
N ALA A 298 -4.34 -2.51 3.14
CA ALA A 298 -3.68 -2.18 1.90
C ALA A 298 -3.00 -0.81 1.94
N SER A 299 -1.90 -0.62 1.18
CA SER A 299 -1.17 0.66 1.15
C SER A 299 -0.47 0.97 -0.17
N TYR A 300 -0.31 2.26 -0.48
CA TYR A 300 0.63 2.76 -1.49
C TYR A 300 1.70 3.69 -0.87
N ASP A 301 2.92 3.60 -1.39
CA ASP A 301 4.06 4.46 -1.00
C ASP A 301 4.59 5.24 -2.21
N GLY A 302 4.39 6.56 -2.20
CA GLY A 302 4.71 7.47 -3.31
C GLY A 302 6.16 7.95 -3.30
N HIS A 303 6.78 7.88 -4.48
CA HIS A 303 8.17 8.23 -4.77
C HIS A 303 8.33 8.82 -6.17
N GLU A 304 9.50 9.38 -6.43
CA GLU A 304 9.91 9.77 -7.79
C GLU A 304 11.25 9.16 -8.22
N TYR A 305 11.30 8.64 -9.45
CA TYR A 305 12.47 8.00 -10.04
C TYR A 305 13.17 8.86 -11.09
N GLY A 306 14.50 8.95 -10.97
CA GLY A 306 15.40 9.79 -11.77
C GLY A 306 15.59 9.42 -13.26
N ASN A 307 14.94 8.37 -13.76
CA ASN A 307 15.28 7.80 -15.07
C ASN A 307 14.29 8.23 -16.17
N THR A 308 14.81 8.98 -17.14
CA THR A 308 14.04 9.52 -18.28
C THR A 308 13.64 8.48 -19.33
N ASN A 309 13.97 7.20 -19.13
CA ASN A 309 13.70 6.10 -20.07
C ASN A 309 12.66 5.08 -19.55
N THR A 310 12.19 5.19 -18.30
CA THR A 310 11.18 4.27 -17.72
C THR A 310 9.74 4.62 -18.05
N GLY A 311 8.78 3.80 -17.62
CA GLY A 311 7.36 4.14 -17.67
C GLY A 311 6.98 5.44 -16.94
N ASP A 312 5.74 5.88 -17.14
CA ASP A 312 5.14 6.98 -16.37
C ASP A 312 4.91 6.54 -14.91
N LEU A 313 4.53 5.28 -14.72
CA LEU A 313 4.13 4.68 -13.44
C LEU A 313 4.92 3.38 -13.13
N PRO A 314 6.24 3.46 -12.84
CA PRO A 314 6.98 2.35 -12.27
C PRO A 314 6.39 1.90 -10.92
N MET A 315 6.04 0.63 -10.78
CA MET A 315 5.41 0.06 -9.59
C MET A 315 6.14 -1.21 -9.14
N LEU A 316 6.10 -1.51 -7.84
CA LEU A 316 6.69 -2.76 -7.32
C LEU A 316 5.94 -3.26 -6.09
N PRO A 317 5.70 -4.58 -5.95
CA PRO A 317 5.17 -5.15 -4.72
C PRO A 317 6.27 -5.23 -3.62
N PRO A 318 5.91 -5.60 -2.38
CA PRO A 318 6.87 -6.09 -1.41
C PRO A 318 7.65 -7.29 -2.00
N ARG A 319 8.97 -7.29 -1.89
CA ARG A 319 9.81 -8.37 -2.43
C ARG A 319 10.58 -9.16 -1.39
N HIS A 320 10.63 -8.73 -0.13
CA HIS A 320 11.35 -9.48 0.91
C HIS A 320 10.85 -10.95 0.97
N ALA A 321 11.75 -11.92 0.97
CA ALA A 321 11.41 -13.35 0.88
C ALA A 321 10.49 -13.86 2.01
N ASN A 322 10.60 -13.30 3.23
CA ASN A 322 9.72 -13.61 4.37
C ASN A 322 8.29 -13.04 4.29
N VAL A 323 7.95 -12.23 3.28
CA VAL A 323 6.57 -11.77 3.06
C VAL A 323 5.70 -12.98 2.77
N ALA A 324 4.52 -13.05 3.38
CA ALA A 324 3.61 -14.17 3.16
C ALA A 324 3.17 -14.25 1.69
N GLN A 325 2.99 -15.46 1.17
CA GLN A 325 2.70 -15.69 -0.25
C GLN A 325 1.44 -14.95 -0.72
N GLY A 326 0.33 -15.09 -0.01
CA GLY A 326 -0.92 -14.40 -0.37
C GLY A 326 -0.81 -12.87 -0.38
N ILE A 327 0.01 -12.28 0.49
CA ILE A 327 0.26 -10.82 0.48
C ILE A 327 1.03 -10.40 -0.76
N PHE A 328 2.05 -11.16 -1.14
CA PHE A 328 2.79 -10.92 -2.38
C PHE A 328 1.89 -11.07 -3.61
N ASP A 329 1.11 -12.15 -3.68
CA ASP A 329 0.25 -12.46 -4.83
C ASP A 329 -0.84 -11.41 -5.02
N GLU A 330 -1.50 -10.98 -3.94
CA GLU A 330 -2.52 -9.93 -4.03
C GLU A 330 -1.91 -8.56 -4.37
N SER A 331 -0.69 -8.28 -3.88
CA SER A 331 0.05 -7.07 -4.27
C SER A 331 0.44 -7.08 -5.75
N GLN A 332 0.80 -8.25 -6.28
CA GLN A 332 1.08 -8.42 -7.70
C GLN A 332 -0.17 -8.32 -8.55
N HIS A 333 -1.27 -8.93 -8.12
CA HIS A 333 -2.55 -8.82 -8.81
C HIS A 333 -3.04 -7.36 -8.88
N MET A 334 -2.83 -6.57 -7.82
CA MET A 334 -3.10 -5.14 -7.85
C MET A 334 -2.31 -4.42 -8.94
N ILE A 335 -1.03 -4.75 -9.11
CA ILE A 335 -0.18 -4.10 -10.11
C ILE A 335 -0.50 -4.60 -11.52
N GLU A 336 -0.37 -5.89 -11.76
CA GLU A 336 -0.46 -6.51 -13.09
C GLU A 336 -1.91 -6.67 -13.55
N GLY A 337 -2.75 -7.24 -12.69
CA GLY A 337 -4.16 -7.51 -13.00
C GLY A 337 -5.00 -6.24 -13.09
N HIS A 338 -4.67 -5.21 -12.29
CA HIS A 338 -5.45 -3.97 -12.23
C HIS A 338 -4.71 -2.75 -12.77
N MET A 339 -3.60 -2.31 -12.16
CA MET A 339 -2.96 -1.03 -12.53
C MET A 339 -2.45 -1.02 -13.97
N TYR A 340 -1.85 -2.10 -14.46
CA TYR A 340 -1.39 -2.17 -15.84
C TYR A 340 -2.57 -2.19 -16.82
N THR A 341 -3.62 -2.93 -16.48
CA THR A 341 -4.85 -3.01 -17.29
C THR A 341 -5.55 -1.67 -17.39
N GLN A 342 -5.77 -0.97 -16.27
CA GLN A 342 -6.41 0.34 -16.27
C GLN A 342 -5.49 1.40 -16.88
N GLY A 343 -4.18 1.33 -16.61
CA GLY A 343 -3.19 2.23 -17.20
C GLY A 343 -3.16 2.12 -18.72
N ALA A 344 -3.22 0.90 -19.26
CA ALA A 344 -3.31 0.68 -20.70
C ALA A 344 -4.62 1.20 -21.31
N LYS A 345 -5.74 1.23 -20.57
CA LYS A 345 -7.00 1.83 -21.05
C LYS A 345 -6.93 3.36 -21.04
N ASP A 346 -6.40 3.93 -19.97
CA ASP A 346 -6.31 5.38 -19.79
C ASP A 346 -5.08 6.01 -20.45
N GLY A 347 -4.22 5.19 -21.06
CA GLY A 347 -3.04 5.64 -21.78
C GLY A 347 -1.83 5.94 -20.90
N TRP A 348 -1.84 5.58 -19.61
CA TRP A 348 -0.67 5.63 -18.76
C TRP A 348 0.29 4.47 -19.04
N TRP A 349 1.59 4.74 -18.93
CA TRP A 349 2.61 3.71 -19.11
C TRP A 349 3.08 3.16 -17.76
N ALA A 350 2.43 2.10 -17.28
CA ALA A 350 2.90 1.37 -16.11
C ALA A 350 4.03 0.40 -16.48
N CYS A 351 4.98 0.19 -15.56
CA CYS A 351 6.06 -0.79 -15.73
C CYS A 351 6.52 -1.30 -14.35
N PRO A 352 7.23 -2.44 -14.26
CA PRO A 352 7.87 -2.82 -13.00
C PRO A 352 8.97 -1.80 -12.65
N TYR A 353 9.13 -1.46 -11.38
CA TYR A 353 10.23 -0.59 -10.98
C TYR A 353 11.58 -1.21 -11.37
N GLY A 354 12.48 -0.39 -11.92
CA GLY A 354 13.73 -0.90 -12.49
C GLY A 354 13.60 -1.45 -13.91
N CYS A 355 12.46 -1.25 -14.61
CA CYS A 355 12.13 -1.71 -15.98
C CYS A 355 13.15 -1.42 -17.11
N THR A 356 14.30 -0.84 -16.79
CA THR A 356 15.43 -0.62 -17.72
C THR A 356 16.70 -1.35 -17.27
N GLY A 357 16.58 -2.39 -16.43
CA GLY A 357 17.72 -3.15 -15.90
C GLY A 357 18.49 -2.46 -14.78
N ALA A 358 17.82 -1.58 -14.03
CA ALA A 358 18.45 -0.93 -12.88
C ALA A 358 18.56 -1.90 -11.69
N ASN A 359 19.68 -1.86 -10.96
CA ASN A 359 19.90 -2.66 -9.75
C ASN A 359 19.17 -2.03 -8.54
N VAL A 360 17.84 -2.01 -8.59
CA VAL A 360 16.96 -1.39 -7.60
C VAL A 360 15.84 -2.36 -7.20
N GLY A 361 15.02 -1.97 -6.21
CA GLY A 361 13.83 -2.74 -5.86
C GLY A 361 14.11 -4.04 -5.09
N LEU A 362 15.20 -4.10 -4.31
CA LEU A 362 15.57 -5.28 -3.54
C LEU A 362 14.66 -5.51 -2.31
N GLY A 363 14.86 -6.66 -1.67
CA GLY A 363 14.12 -7.14 -0.51
C GLY A 363 14.61 -6.62 0.83
N GLU A 364 15.22 -5.43 0.93
CA GLU A 364 15.64 -4.86 2.22
C GLU A 364 14.42 -4.52 3.10
N GLU A 365 14.36 -5.06 4.31
CA GLU A 365 13.24 -4.96 5.25
C GLU A 365 13.01 -3.57 5.84
N THR A 366 14.00 -2.68 5.76
CA THR A 366 13.91 -1.31 6.27
C THR A 366 13.12 -0.38 5.33
N ILE A 367 12.90 -0.83 4.08
CA ILE A 367 12.13 -0.13 3.05
C ILE A 367 10.64 -0.36 3.27
N LEU A 368 9.83 0.71 3.21
CA LEU A 368 8.42 0.70 3.61
C LEU A 368 7.62 -0.43 2.97
N ARG A 369 7.69 -0.59 1.65
CA ARG A 369 6.94 -1.66 0.95
C ARG A 369 7.21 -3.04 1.56
N ASN A 370 8.48 -3.33 1.87
CA ASN A 370 8.89 -4.61 2.41
C ASN A 370 8.47 -4.72 3.87
N THR A 371 8.64 -3.66 4.67
CA THR A 371 8.15 -3.62 6.06
C THR A 371 6.64 -3.86 6.11
N LEU A 372 5.85 -3.18 5.27
CA LEU A 372 4.40 -3.36 5.17
C LEU A 372 4.02 -4.79 4.78
N GLY A 373 4.71 -5.38 3.80
CA GLY A 373 4.48 -6.77 3.42
C GLY A 373 4.78 -7.75 4.58
N LEU A 374 5.85 -7.50 5.34
CA LEU A 374 6.22 -8.27 6.53
C LEU A 374 5.24 -8.05 7.70
N LYS A 375 4.53 -6.92 7.70
CA LYS A 375 3.40 -6.59 8.58
C LYS A 375 2.03 -7.04 8.04
N ASN A 376 2.02 -7.91 7.02
CA ASN A 376 0.82 -8.49 6.42
C ASN A 376 -0.11 -7.47 5.73
N VAL A 377 0.46 -6.43 5.12
CA VAL A 377 -0.27 -5.41 4.36
C VAL A 377 -0.03 -5.60 2.86
N VAL A 378 -1.09 -5.72 2.07
CA VAL A 378 -1.02 -5.72 0.60
C VAL A 378 -0.58 -4.34 0.14
N ASN A 379 0.51 -4.23 -0.63
CA ASN A 379 1.02 -2.89 -0.92
C ASN A 379 1.84 -2.80 -2.21
N SER A 380 2.06 -1.56 -2.63
CA SER A 380 2.97 -1.26 -3.72
C SER A 380 3.69 0.07 -3.49
N LEU A 381 4.91 0.17 -4.00
CA LEU A 381 5.54 1.46 -4.25
C LEU A 381 5.03 2.04 -5.57
N LEU A 382 5.00 3.36 -5.68
CA LEU A 382 4.88 4.10 -6.93
C LEU A 382 6.12 4.98 -7.10
N GLU A 383 6.85 4.84 -8.20
CA GLU A 383 8.10 5.54 -8.48
C GLU A 383 7.92 6.44 -9.71
N LEU A 384 7.11 7.50 -9.55
CA LEU A 384 6.75 8.45 -10.61
C LEU A 384 7.99 8.89 -11.38
N ARG A 385 7.91 8.91 -12.71
CA ARG A 385 9.00 9.49 -13.50
C ARG A 385 9.26 10.94 -13.08
N SER A 386 10.47 11.26 -12.64
CA SER A 386 10.80 12.59 -12.08
C SER A 386 10.96 13.69 -13.13
N SER A 387 11.21 13.32 -14.39
CA SER A 387 11.39 14.24 -15.52
C SER A 387 10.70 13.72 -16.78
N GLY A 388 10.58 14.59 -17.78
CA GLY A 388 10.27 14.15 -19.14
C GLY A 388 11.32 13.20 -19.73
N GLY A 389 11.22 12.94 -21.02
CA GLY A 389 12.15 12.05 -21.70
C GLY A 389 11.74 11.79 -23.15
N PRO A 390 12.35 10.81 -23.84
CA PRO A 390 12.08 10.55 -25.25
C PRO A 390 10.60 10.23 -25.56
N THR A 391 9.85 9.72 -24.58
CA THR A 391 8.41 9.43 -24.69
C THR A 391 7.49 10.55 -24.21
N ARG A 392 8.06 11.58 -23.56
CA ARG A 392 7.38 12.75 -23.00
C ARG A 392 8.16 14.05 -23.32
N PRO A 393 8.30 14.43 -24.60
CA PRO A 393 9.18 15.54 -24.99
C PRO A 393 8.71 16.94 -24.53
N ASP A 394 7.40 17.17 -24.38
CA ASP A 394 6.85 18.45 -23.90
C ASP A 394 7.12 18.72 -22.40
N GLU A 395 7.58 17.71 -21.67
CA GLU A 395 7.86 17.79 -20.23
C GLU A 395 9.32 18.18 -19.92
N GLY A 396 10.03 18.73 -20.90
CA GLY A 396 11.25 19.52 -20.65
C GLY A 396 10.95 20.80 -19.85
N ASN A 397 9.70 21.27 -19.85
CA ASN A 397 9.24 22.35 -18.98
C ASN A 397 8.91 21.82 -17.57
N THR A 398 9.53 22.41 -16.55
CA THR A 398 9.34 22.06 -15.15
C THR A 398 7.86 22.05 -14.73
N ALA A 399 7.06 23.07 -15.07
CA ALA A 399 5.65 23.11 -14.66
C ALA A 399 4.82 22.00 -15.31
N ASN A 400 5.05 21.71 -16.60
CA ASN A 400 4.37 20.63 -17.30
C ASN A 400 4.70 19.27 -16.69
N ASN A 401 5.98 19.01 -16.44
CA ASN A 401 6.42 17.77 -15.80
C ASN A 401 5.81 17.58 -14.40
N ARG A 402 5.77 18.66 -13.60
CA ARG A 402 5.14 18.64 -12.27
C ARG A 402 3.65 18.30 -12.34
N ARG A 403 2.92 18.87 -13.30
CA ARG A 403 1.51 18.54 -13.55
C ARG A 403 1.33 17.10 -14.00
N ARG A 404 2.13 16.60 -14.96
CA ARG A 404 2.04 15.20 -15.42
C ARG A 404 2.20 14.22 -14.26
N LYS A 405 3.29 14.32 -13.49
CA LYS A 405 3.56 13.37 -12.39
C LYS A 405 2.52 13.44 -11.28
N THR A 406 2.03 14.64 -10.94
CA THR A 406 1.00 14.81 -9.91
C THR A 406 -0.34 14.20 -10.35
N TYR A 407 -0.78 14.45 -11.58
CA TYR A 407 -2.03 13.87 -12.07
C TYR A 407 -1.93 12.37 -12.36
N SER A 408 -0.75 11.85 -12.68
CA SER A 408 -0.53 10.41 -12.79
C SER A 408 -0.59 9.72 -11.43
N ALA A 409 -0.06 10.33 -10.36
CA ALA A 409 -0.25 9.84 -8.99
C ALA A 409 -1.71 9.90 -8.53
N LEU A 410 -2.41 11.00 -8.83
CA LEU A 410 -3.84 11.13 -8.52
C LEU A 410 -4.66 10.03 -9.19
N TRP A 411 -4.34 9.70 -10.45
CA TRP A 411 -4.92 8.57 -11.13
C TRP A 411 -4.63 7.25 -10.41
N THR A 412 -3.37 6.99 -10.05
CA THR A 412 -2.98 5.76 -9.34
C THR A 412 -3.72 5.59 -8.01
N PHE A 413 -3.81 6.64 -7.19
CA PHE A 413 -4.48 6.53 -5.90
C PHE A 413 -6.00 6.36 -6.01
N ASN A 414 -6.62 6.92 -7.05
CA ASN A 414 -8.03 6.64 -7.36
C ASN A 414 -8.25 5.19 -7.82
N GLN A 415 -7.36 4.63 -8.66
CA GLN A 415 -7.41 3.22 -9.03
C GLN A 415 -7.16 2.30 -7.84
N PHE A 416 -6.28 2.70 -6.91
CA PHE A 416 -6.04 1.97 -5.68
C PHE A 416 -7.30 1.89 -4.80
N LEU A 417 -8.02 3.00 -4.62
CA LEU A 417 -9.30 3.02 -3.90
C LEU A 417 -10.35 2.14 -4.59
N ALA A 418 -10.40 2.16 -5.93
CA ALA A 418 -11.31 1.30 -6.70
C ALA A 418 -10.96 -0.19 -6.56
N TYR A 419 -9.67 -0.54 -6.64
CA TYR A 419 -9.16 -1.89 -6.45
C TYR A 419 -9.52 -2.43 -5.06
N HIS A 420 -9.20 -1.65 -4.02
CA HIS A 420 -9.49 -2.02 -2.64
C HIS A 420 -10.98 -2.32 -2.44
N GLY A 421 -11.87 -1.44 -2.91
CA GLY A 421 -13.31 -1.64 -2.81
C GLY A 421 -13.80 -2.91 -3.53
N ALA A 422 -13.19 -3.26 -4.66
CA ALA A 422 -13.54 -4.46 -5.44
C ALA A 422 -12.95 -5.76 -4.86
N ARG A 423 -11.86 -5.68 -4.09
CA ARG A 423 -11.03 -6.83 -3.65
C ARG A 423 -10.91 -6.97 -2.14
N VAL A 424 -11.65 -6.21 -1.35
CA VAL A 424 -11.56 -6.23 0.13
C VAL A 424 -11.68 -7.65 0.72
N GLY A 425 -12.51 -8.52 0.13
CA GLY A 425 -12.63 -9.92 0.55
C GLY A 425 -11.34 -10.72 0.33
N ASP A 426 -10.69 -10.57 -0.82
CA ASP A 426 -9.44 -11.27 -1.14
C ASP A 426 -8.26 -10.71 -0.33
N ILE A 427 -8.19 -9.39 -0.15
CA ILE A 427 -7.15 -8.73 0.67
C ILE A 427 -7.27 -9.19 2.14
N THR A 428 -8.47 -9.21 2.70
CA THR A 428 -8.69 -9.68 4.09
C THR A 428 -8.42 -11.17 4.24
N ALA A 429 -8.76 -11.99 3.25
CA ALA A 429 -8.42 -13.42 3.24
C ALA A 429 -6.89 -13.62 3.23
N ALA A 430 -6.18 -12.98 2.30
CA ALA A 430 -4.72 -13.03 2.21
C ALA A 430 -4.04 -12.58 3.52
N ARG A 431 -4.55 -11.51 4.14
CA ARG A 431 -4.06 -11.03 5.44
C ARG A 431 -4.34 -12.01 6.58
N ALA A 432 -5.53 -12.61 6.64
CA ALA A 432 -5.88 -13.61 7.64
C ALA A 432 -4.99 -14.86 7.55
N GLU A 433 -4.74 -15.34 6.33
CA GLU A 433 -3.81 -16.45 6.07
C GLU A 433 -2.38 -16.09 6.46
N ALA A 434 -1.92 -14.88 6.12
CA ALA A 434 -0.59 -14.40 6.48
C ALA A 434 -0.40 -14.33 8.00
N ILE A 435 -1.36 -13.78 8.75
CA ILE A 435 -1.32 -13.70 10.21
C ILE A 435 -1.21 -15.11 10.83
N LYS A 436 -2.01 -16.07 10.35
CA LYS A 436 -1.96 -17.46 10.82
C LYS A 436 -0.63 -18.12 10.49
N PHE A 437 -0.17 -18.00 9.24
CA PHE A 437 1.10 -18.56 8.77
C PHE A 437 2.30 -18.03 9.58
N GLN A 438 2.40 -16.71 9.75
CA GLN A 438 3.47 -16.09 10.53
C GLN A 438 3.40 -16.53 11.99
N SER A 439 2.20 -16.54 12.59
CA SER A 439 2.03 -16.92 14.01
C SER A 439 2.32 -18.40 14.27
N ALA A 440 2.16 -19.29 13.30
CA ALA A 440 2.48 -20.71 13.42
C ALA A 440 3.99 -20.96 13.62
N ASN A 441 4.84 -19.97 13.32
CA ASN A 441 6.30 -20.08 13.37
C ASN A 441 6.87 -21.25 12.55
N THR A 442 6.28 -21.53 11.39
CA THR A 442 6.73 -22.60 10.50
C THR A 442 7.56 -22.07 9.33
N GLY A 443 8.32 -22.96 8.70
CA GLY A 443 9.15 -22.65 7.54
C GLY A 443 10.40 -21.84 7.87
N ARG A 444 11.28 -21.67 6.87
CA ARG A 444 12.56 -20.95 7.03
C ARG A 444 12.39 -19.45 7.27
N ILE A 445 13.46 -18.80 7.70
CA ILE A 445 13.63 -17.34 7.70
C ILE A 445 14.77 -17.00 6.75
N VAL A 446 14.57 -16.00 5.92
CA VAL A 446 15.58 -15.43 5.03
C VAL A 446 15.98 -14.06 5.59
N PHE A 447 17.26 -13.84 5.86
CA PHE A 447 17.77 -12.56 6.39
C PHE A 447 17.93 -11.48 5.32
N ARG A 448 18.18 -11.87 4.08
CA ARG A 448 18.22 -10.98 2.92
C ARG A 448 17.94 -11.79 1.65
N GLY A 449 17.11 -11.26 0.78
CA GLY A 449 16.78 -11.86 -0.51
C GLY A 449 15.42 -11.41 -1.00
N SER A 450 15.26 -11.42 -2.33
CA SER A 450 14.08 -10.92 -3.01
C SER A 450 13.32 -12.02 -3.73
N ARG A 451 11.99 -12.00 -3.64
CA ARG A 451 11.10 -12.75 -4.53
C ARG A 451 11.34 -12.29 -5.98
N PRO A 452 11.45 -13.20 -6.96
CA PRO A 452 11.57 -12.80 -8.35
C PRO A 452 10.31 -12.06 -8.82
N ILE A 453 10.49 -11.17 -9.78
CA ILE A 453 9.41 -10.51 -10.52
C ILE A 453 9.55 -11.01 -11.94
N GLU A 454 8.53 -11.68 -12.44
CA GLU A 454 8.51 -12.11 -13.84
C GLU A 454 8.16 -10.93 -14.74
N ALA A 455 8.60 -10.97 -15.99
CA ALA A 455 8.18 -9.98 -16.98
C ALA A 455 6.67 -10.16 -17.27
N TYR A 456 5.91 -9.07 -17.21
CA TYR A 456 4.46 -9.10 -17.45
C TYR A 456 3.97 -7.89 -18.26
N PRO A 457 3.25 -8.12 -19.38
CA PRO A 457 3.35 -9.31 -20.25
C PRO A 457 4.73 -9.37 -20.89
N ALA A 458 5.13 -10.49 -21.49
CA ALA A 458 6.32 -10.52 -22.35
C ALA A 458 5.89 -10.55 -23.84
N PRO A 459 6.52 -9.79 -24.76
CA PRO A 459 7.57 -8.79 -24.56
C PRO A 459 7.00 -7.37 -24.33
N HIS A 460 7.17 -6.84 -23.11
CA HIS A 460 6.80 -5.47 -22.68
C HIS A 460 8.09 -4.76 -22.23
N PRO A 461 8.23 -3.44 -22.14
CA PRO A 461 9.43 -2.79 -21.62
C PRO A 461 9.57 -3.00 -20.10
N GLY A 462 8.68 -3.79 -19.48
CA GLY A 462 8.94 -4.49 -18.22
C GLY A 462 9.80 -5.76 -18.35
N ASP A 463 10.29 -6.09 -19.55
CA ASP A 463 11.11 -7.27 -19.89
C ASP A 463 12.47 -7.27 -19.16
N THR A 464 12.82 -6.16 -18.52
CA THR A 464 13.95 -6.11 -17.60
C THR A 464 13.42 -5.92 -16.18
N PRO A 465 12.84 -6.98 -15.57
CA PRO A 465 12.41 -6.90 -14.19
C PRO A 465 13.61 -6.58 -13.28
N PRO A 466 13.37 -6.16 -12.02
CA PRO A 466 14.41 -6.09 -11.01
C PRO A 466 15.31 -7.33 -11.00
N PRO A 467 16.59 -7.18 -10.61
CA PRO A 467 17.51 -8.31 -10.56
C PRO A 467 16.99 -9.43 -9.66
N VAL A 468 17.36 -10.65 -10.04
CA VAL A 468 17.24 -11.83 -9.19
C VAL A 468 18.22 -11.67 -8.03
N ASP A 469 17.70 -11.79 -6.82
CA ASP A 469 18.44 -11.62 -5.57
C ASP A 469 18.09 -12.80 -4.65
N ALA A 470 18.56 -13.99 -5.05
CA ALA A 470 18.30 -15.21 -4.31
C ALA A 470 19.15 -15.27 -3.03
N PRO A 471 18.58 -15.68 -1.89
CA PRO A 471 19.35 -15.80 -0.65
C PRO A 471 20.39 -16.91 -0.75
N THR A 472 21.60 -16.65 -0.24
CA THR A 472 22.61 -17.70 -0.06
C THR A 472 22.25 -18.57 1.15
N PRO A 473 22.73 -19.83 1.24
CA PRO A 473 22.42 -20.71 2.36
C PRO A 473 22.73 -20.12 3.75
N GLU A 474 23.78 -19.30 3.86
CA GLU A 474 24.20 -18.66 5.11
C GLU A 474 23.28 -17.50 5.52
N ARG A 475 22.42 -17.03 4.60
CA ARG A 475 21.39 -16.02 4.86
C ARG A 475 20.03 -16.66 5.15
N ILE A 476 19.99 -17.97 5.37
CA ILE A 476 18.77 -18.72 5.66
C ILE A 476 18.91 -19.37 7.04
N LEU A 477 17.95 -19.06 7.90
CA LEU A 477 17.74 -19.74 9.17
C LEU A 477 16.70 -20.85 8.97
N GLU A 478 17.18 -22.09 8.86
CA GLU A 478 16.34 -23.27 8.67
C GLU A 478 15.68 -23.73 9.98
N GLN A 479 16.44 -23.69 11.08
CA GLN A 479 15.94 -24.04 12.42
C GLN A 479 15.58 -22.78 13.18
N VAL A 480 14.31 -22.42 13.11
CA VAL A 480 13.82 -21.16 13.68
C VAL A 480 13.64 -21.35 15.19
N PRO A 481 14.14 -20.43 16.03
CA PRO A 481 13.97 -20.54 17.47
C PRO A 481 12.50 -20.34 17.86
N CYS A 482 12.17 -20.71 19.09
CA CYS A 482 10.87 -20.42 19.67
C CYS A 482 10.73 -18.95 20.07
N ALA A 483 11.84 -18.32 20.45
CA ALA A 483 11.90 -16.94 20.89
C ALA A 483 13.32 -16.39 20.79
N TYR A 484 13.45 -15.07 20.87
CA TYR A 484 14.71 -14.40 21.19
C TYR A 484 14.67 -13.90 22.64
N LYS A 485 15.71 -14.18 23.41
CA LYS A 485 15.90 -13.68 24.76
C LYS A 485 16.82 -12.47 24.74
N LEU A 486 16.39 -11.40 25.39
CA LEU A 486 17.13 -10.15 25.55
C LEU A 486 17.48 -9.94 27.02
N THR A 487 18.70 -9.44 27.28
CA THR A 487 19.10 -9.00 28.61
C THR A 487 18.41 -7.69 29.00
N GLU A 488 18.47 -7.31 30.27
CA GLU A 488 17.97 -6.01 30.74
C GLU A 488 18.63 -4.84 30.02
N GLU A 489 19.96 -4.89 29.83
CA GLU A 489 20.72 -3.88 29.11
C GLU A 489 20.33 -3.83 27.63
N GLN A 490 20.15 -4.97 26.97
CA GLN A 490 19.70 -4.99 25.58
C GLN A 490 18.29 -4.41 25.41
N TYR A 491 17.38 -4.69 26.35
CA TYR A 491 15.98 -4.30 26.24
C TYR A 491 15.71 -2.83 26.61
N HIS A 492 16.26 -2.37 27.74
CA HIS A 492 16.05 -1.02 28.27
C HIS A 492 17.23 -0.05 28.06
N GLY A 493 18.39 -0.54 27.60
CA GLY A 493 19.52 0.32 27.26
C GLY A 493 19.20 1.26 26.09
N ALA A 494 19.73 2.49 26.17
CA ALA A 494 19.58 3.47 25.11
C ALA A 494 20.31 3.01 23.84
N ARG A 495 19.66 3.16 22.69
CA ARG A 495 20.23 2.91 21.37
C ARG A 495 21.07 4.10 20.91
N THR A 496 22.10 3.83 20.13
CA THR A 496 23.05 4.85 19.63
C THR A 496 22.83 5.24 18.17
N ASP A 497 21.88 4.61 17.49
CA ASP A 497 21.55 4.76 16.07
C ASP A 497 20.40 5.75 15.81
N GLY A 498 19.85 6.37 16.85
CA GLY A 498 18.84 7.42 16.77
C GLY A 498 19.42 8.84 16.84
N PRO A 499 18.61 9.87 16.57
CA PRO A 499 19.04 11.26 16.66
C PRO A 499 19.44 11.65 18.09
N ALA A 500 20.41 12.57 18.20
CA ALA A 500 20.89 13.06 19.49
C ALA A 500 19.74 13.69 20.31
N GLY A 501 19.59 13.27 21.56
CA GLY A 501 18.56 13.74 22.48
C GLY A 501 17.18 13.11 22.26
N ARG A 502 17.05 12.17 21.32
CA ARG A 502 15.83 11.39 21.05
C ARG A 502 16.15 9.90 20.87
N GLN A 503 17.19 9.42 21.55
CA GLN A 503 17.52 8.00 21.54
C GLN A 503 16.39 7.16 22.13
N THR A 504 16.08 6.05 21.46
CA THR A 504 15.07 5.09 21.91
C THR A 504 15.72 3.87 22.57
N THR A 505 14.93 2.98 23.13
CA THR A 505 15.34 1.65 23.59
C THR A 505 14.82 0.55 22.65
N VAL A 506 15.28 -0.69 22.81
CA VAL A 506 14.67 -1.83 22.11
C VAL A 506 13.22 -2.01 22.57
N ALA A 507 12.93 -1.87 23.86
CA ALA A 507 11.57 -1.95 24.40
C ALA A 507 10.60 -1.00 23.69
N GLN A 508 11.00 0.26 23.48
CA GLN A 508 10.18 1.24 22.77
C GLN A 508 9.94 0.85 21.31
N ARG A 509 10.98 0.39 20.59
CA ARG A 509 10.85 -0.02 19.18
C ARG A 509 10.01 -1.27 19.01
N LEU A 510 10.13 -2.26 19.90
CA LEU A 510 9.28 -3.45 19.87
C LEU A 510 7.81 -3.10 20.19
N ALA A 511 7.58 -2.18 21.13
CA ALA A 511 6.25 -1.67 21.44
C ALA A 511 5.63 -0.89 20.27
N ALA A 512 6.42 -0.10 19.54
CA ALA A 512 5.99 0.60 18.32
C ALA A 512 5.56 -0.40 17.24
N HIS A 513 6.27 -1.52 17.08
CA HIS A 513 5.84 -2.62 16.21
C HIS A 513 4.59 -3.36 16.72
N GLY A 514 4.27 -3.26 18.01
CA GLY A 514 3.17 -4.00 18.64
C GLY A 514 3.51 -5.43 19.04
N TRP A 515 4.80 -5.77 19.09
CA TRP A 515 5.24 -7.14 19.38
C TRP A 515 5.02 -7.53 20.84
N LYS A 516 4.66 -8.80 21.02
CA LYS A 516 4.45 -9.38 22.34
C LYS A 516 5.80 -9.74 22.95
N VAL A 517 6.03 -9.30 24.17
CA VAL A 517 7.24 -9.56 24.95
C VAL A 517 6.84 -10.12 26.32
N VAL A 518 7.48 -11.21 26.73
CA VAL A 518 7.28 -11.84 28.04
C VAL A 518 8.44 -11.45 28.95
N LYS A 519 8.15 -10.79 30.08
CA LYS A 519 9.15 -10.60 31.14
C LYS A 519 9.38 -11.93 31.84
N VAL A 520 10.62 -12.38 31.89
CA VAL A 520 11.05 -13.56 32.67
C VAL A 520 12.04 -13.13 33.76
N ALA A 521 12.40 -14.04 34.65
CA ALA A 521 13.21 -13.75 35.83
C ALA A 521 14.55 -13.06 35.49
N ASP A 522 15.17 -13.43 34.38
CA ASP A 522 16.52 -13.01 33.99
C ASP A 522 16.57 -12.33 32.61
N GLY A 523 15.46 -11.79 32.11
CA GLY A 523 15.43 -11.08 30.84
C GLY A 523 14.04 -10.88 30.25
N TYR A 524 13.99 -10.74 28.93
CA TYR A 524 12.79 -10.51 28.14
C TYR A 524 12.76 -11.49 26.96
N LEU A 525 11.68 -12.26 26.82
CA LEU A 525 11.48 -13.15 25.69
C LEU A 525 10.59 -12.49 24.65
N VAL A 526 11.01 -12.54 23.39
CA VAL A 526 10.20 -12.17 22.23
C VAL A 526 9.83 -13.48 21.51
N PRO A 527 8.62 -14.03 21.73
CA PRO A 527 8.18 -15.25 21.06
C PRO A 527 8.17 -15.05 19.54
N MET A 528 8.55 -16.07 18.80
CA MET A 528 8.45 -16.05 17.34
C MET A 528 7.01 -16.23 16.85
N SER A 529 6.16 -16.83 17.68
CA SER A 529 4.80 -17.26 17.35
C SER A 529 3.80 -16.10 17.48
N GLN A 530 3.97 -15.11 16.60
CA GLN A 530 3.15 -13.92 16.53
C GLN A 530 3.02 -13.39 15.09
N PRO A 531 2.05 -12.49 14.81
CA PRO A 531 1.65 -12.14 13.43
C PRO A 531 2.75 -11.56 12.53
N GLU A 532 3.84 -11.02 13.07
CA GLU A 532 4.92 -10.38 12.31
C GLU A 532 6.25 -11.15 12.39
N ARG A 533 6.16 -12.47 12.64
CA ARG A 533 7.28 -13.40 12.75
C ARG A 533 8.37 -13.21 11.68
N GLY A 534 7.99 -12.91 10.44
CA GLY A 534 8.93 -12.71 9.33
C GLY A 534 9.90 -11.53 9.50
N LEU A 535 9.58 -10.57 10.36
CA LEU A 535 10.40 -9.39 10.66
C LEU A 535 11.25 -9.56 11.94
N VAL A 536 10.79 -10.36 12.91
CA VAL A 536 11.45 -10.49 14.23
C VAL A 536 12.94 -10.87 14.14
N PRO A 537 13.35 -11.91 13.40
CA PRO A 537 14.76 -12.28 13.26
C PRO A 537 15.59 -11.24 12.52
N LEU A 538 14.97 -10.47 11.62
CA LEU A 538 15.67 -9.43 10.87
C LEU A 538 16.12 -8.28 11.77
N LEU A 539 15.57 -8.19 12.99
CA LEU A 539 15.95 -7.20 13.98
C LEU A 539 16.66 -7.82 15.19
N LEU A 540 16.29 -9.04 15.61
CA LEU A 540 16.73 -9.61 16.88
C LEU A 540 17.78 -10.72 16.74
N ASP A 541 18.08 -11.20 15.53
CA ASP A 541 19.07 -12.24 15.33
C ASP A 541 20.47 -11.66 15.10
N GLY A 542 21.51 -12.34 15.60
CA GLY A 542 22.90 -11.97 15.32
C GLY A 542 23.30 -12.06 13.84
N GLN A 543 22.52 -12.73 13.00
CA GLN A 543 22.72 -12.81 11.54
C GLN A 543 21.95 -11.74 10.74
N ALA A 544 21.16 -10.90 11.41
CA ALA A 544 20.42 -9.82 10.78
C ALA A 544 21.34 -8.88 9.99
N ALA A 545 20.89 -8.45 8.81
CA ALA A 545 21.66 -7.53 7.97
C ALA A 545 21.68 -6.11 8.54
N GLU A 546 20.51 -5.60 8.95
CA GLU A 546 20.34 -4.26 9.56
C GLU A 546 19.93 -4.38 11.04
N GLY A 547 20.42 -5.39 11.77
CA GLY A 547 19.88 -5.80 13.07
C GLY A 547 19.75 -4.68 14.13
N LEU A 548 18.69 -4.76 14.94
CA LEU A 548 18.46 -3.88 16.08
C LEU A 548 19.32 -4.30 17.28
N VAL A 549 19.32 -5.58 17.64
CA VAL A 549 20.14 -6.15 18.72
C VAL A 549 20.28 -7.66 18.51
N ALA A 550 21.41 -8.25 18.91
CA ALA A 550 21.61 -9.71 18.82
C ALA A 550 21.09 -10.39 20.10
N GLY A 551 19.84 -10.87 20.06
CA GLY A 551 19.24 -11.68 21.11
C GLY A 551 19.72 -13.14 21.09
N GLU A 552 19.61 -13.80 22.24
CA GLU A 552 19.89 -15.22 22.37
C GLU A 552 18.72 -16.04 21.79
N ARG A 553 19.02 -16.97 20.88
CA ARG A 553 18.01 -17.90 20.33
C ARG A 553 17.58 -18.90 21.39
N VAL A 554 16.28 -19.00 21.65
CA VAL A 554 15.71 -20.01 22.55
C VAL A 554 15.24 -21.21 21.74
N ALA A 555 15.89 -22.36 21.92
CA ALA A 555 15.52 -23.60 21.26
C ALA A 555 14.23 -24.22 21.84
N PRO A 556 13.53 -25.08 21.08
CA PRO A 556 12.44 -25.89 21.62
C PRO A 556 12.88 -26.73 22.82
N THR A 557 12.05 -26.77 23.86
CA THR A 557 12.29 -27.61 25.05
C THR A 557 11.67 -29.00 24.91
N LEU A 558 10.61 -29.11 24.12
CA LEU A 558 9.92 -30.37 23.89
C LEU A 558 9.54 -30.50 22.41
N THR A 559 9.97 -31.60 21.80
CA THR A 559 9.55 -32.07 20.49
C THR A 559 9.13 -33.54 20.61
N GLY A 560 8.43 -34.08 19.61
CA GLY A 560 7.97 -35.47 19.65
C GLY A 560 6.82 -35.71 20.65
N THR A 561 6.74 -36.90 21.25
CA THR A 561 5.60 -37.30 22.11
C THR A 561 5.95 -37.31 23.60
N HIS A 562 5.14 -36.63 24.41
CA HIS A 562 5.13 -36.71 25.89
C HIS A 562 3.86 -37.41 26.38
N ASN A 563 4.01 -38.49 27.13
CA ASN A 563 2.87 -39.21 27.72
C ASN A 563 2.74 -38.86 29.21
N GLY A 564 1.53 -38.53 29.65
CA GLY A 564 1.23 -38.14 31.02
C GLY A 564 1.20 -36.63 31.24
N PRO A 565 1.02 -36.19 32.50
CA PRO A 565 0.97 -34.77 32.86
C PRO A 565 2.25 -34.03 32.48
N LEU A 566 2.11 -32.79 32.01
CA LEU A 566 3.22 -31.85 31.79
C LEU A 566 3.03 -30.63 32.69
N THR A 567 3.99 -30.37 33.58
CA THR A 567 4.00 -29.17 34.44
C THR A 567 5.14 -28.26 34.03
N VAL A 568 4.82 -27.01 33.70
CA VAL A 568 5.77 -25.99 33.26
C VAL A 568 6.03 -25.02 34.42
N SER A 569 7.27 -25.00 34.92
CA SER A 569 7.72 -24.18 36.06
C SER A 569 8.65 -23.02 35.66
N GLY A 570 9.17 -23.04 34.43
CA GLY A 570 10.03 -21.99 33.86
C GLY A 570 9.56 -21.64 32.46
N VAL A 571 10.50 -21.52 31.52
CA VAL A 571 10.16 -21.33 30.11
C VAL A 571 10.13 -22.69 29.42
N ALA A 572 9.00 -23.05 28.83
CA ALA A 572 8.88 -24.22 27.96
C ALA A 572 8.39 -23.80 26.57
N CYS A 573 9.07 -24.30 25.55
CA CYS A 573 8.60 -24.27 24.18
C CYS A 573 8.31 -25.68 23.65
N LEU A 574 7.09 -25.89 23.18
CA LEU A 574 6.65 -27.09 22.50
C LEU A 574 6.60 -26.79 21.00
N ASP A 575 7.35 -27.55 20.21
CA ASP A 575 7.42 -27.36 18.76
C ASP A 575 7.03 -28.65 18.05
N GLY A 576 5.86 -28.63 17.39
CA GLY A 576 5.25 -29.81 16.77
C GLY A 576 5.01 -30.98 17.74
N ALA A 577 4.99 -30.73 19.06
CA ALA A 577 4.93 -31.78 20.06
C ALA A 577 3.53 -32.38 20.23
N THR A 578 3.47 -33.66 20.61
CA THR A 578 2.24 -34.34 21.04
C THR A 578 2.27 -34.57 22.54
N VAL A 579 1.36 -33.95 23.29
CA VAL A 579 1.18 -34.20 24.73
C VAL A 579 -0.08 -35.04 24.94
N ARG A 580 0.05 -36.18 25.64
CA ARG A 580 -1.08 -37.04 26.02
C ARG A 580 -1.29 -36.99 27.53
N GLY A 581 -1.93 -35.92 27.99
CA GLY A 581 -2.18 -35.64 29.39
C GLY A 581 -2.45 -34.16 29.63
N PRO A 582 -2.78 -33.78 30.88
CA PRO A 582 -3.00 -32.39 31.24
C PRO A 582 -1.70 -31.58 31.16
N VAL A 583 -1.79 -30.33 30.69
CA VAL A 583 -0.70 -29.35 30.69
C VAL A 583 -1.02 -28.27 31.72
N ARG A 584 -0.10 -28.05 32.67
CA ARG A 584 -0.24 -27.01 33.70
C ARG A 584 0.93 -26.04 33.67
N VAL A 585 0.66 -24.76 33.48
CA VAL A 585 1.64 -23.67 33.55
C VAL A 585 1.56 -23.01 34.92
N GLN A 586 2.66 -23.06 35.66
CA GLN A 586 2.74 -22.52 37.02
C GLN A 586 2.83 -20.99 37.03
N PRO A 587 2.53 -20.35 38.17
CA PRO A 587 2.73 -18.91 38.31
C PRO A 587 4.16 -18.48 37.97
N GLY A 588 4.32 -17.40 37.20
CA GLY A 588 5.60 -16.89 36.72
C GLY A 588 6.25 -17.69 35.59
N ALA A 589 5.72 -18.88 35.23
CA ALA A 589 6.22 -19.69 34.13
C ALA A 589 5.72 -19.17 32.77
N THR A 590 6.34 -19.63 31.68
CA THR A 590 5.95 -19.27 30.30
C THR A 590 5.82 -20.53 29.45
N LEU A 591 4.71 -20.65 28.74
CA LEU A 591 4.50 -21.70 27.75
C LEU A 591 4.35 -21.09 26.37
N ILE A 592 5.15 -21.56 25.42
CA ILE A 592 5.05 -21.27 23.99
C ILE A 592 4.78 -22.60 23.27
N VAL A 593 3.75 -22.65 22.43
CA VAL A 593 3.40 -23.84 21.64
C VAL A 593 3.27 -23.45 20.17
N ASN A 594 4.09 -24.09 19.34
CA ASN A 594 4.20 -23.89 17.90
C ASN A 594 3.73 -25.17 17.21
N GLY A 595 2.45 -25.22 16.89
CA GLY A 595 1.82 -26.42 16.36
C GLY A 595 1.81 -27.61 17.31
N GLY A 596 1.31 -28.75 16.80
CA GLY A 596 1.23 -30.01 17.53
C GLY A 596 -0.15 -30.30 18.14
N SER A 597 -0.20 -31.26 19.07
CA SER A 597 -1.45 -31.76 19.65
C SER A 597 -1.35 -31.95 21.16
N ILE A 598 -2.33 -31.43 21.89
CA ILE A 598 -2.49 -31.65 23.33
C ILE A 598 -3.80 -32.40 23.56
N ASN A 599 -3.72 -33.60 24.12
CA ASN A 599 -4.86 -34.43 24.47
C ASN A 599 -5.05 -34.40 25.99
N GLY A 600 -5.79 -33.40 26.46
CA GLY A 600 -5.98 -33.10 27.87
C GLY A 600 -6.29 -31.62 28.09
N PRO A 601 -6.67 -31.22 29.32
CA PRO A 601 -6.87 -29.81 29.67
C PRO A 601 -5.54 -29.05 29.65
N VAL A 602 -5.60 -27.76 29.28
CA VAL A 602 -4.48 -26.81 29.36
C VAL A 602 -4.85 -25.71 30.33
N ASP A 603 -4.13 -25.62 31.44
CA ASP A 603 -4.37 -24.63 32.50
C ASP A 603 -3.13 -23.77 32.71
N ALA A 604 -3.25 -22.46 32.46
CA ALA A 604 -2.22 -21.47 32.76
C ALA A 604 -2.75 -20.48 33.79
N SER A 605 -2.15 -20.49 34.99
CA SER A 605 -2.61 -19.65 36.11
C SER A 605 -1.45 -18.82 36.66
N GLY A 606 -1.60 -17.50 36.66
CA GLY A 606 -0.56 -16.57 37.11
C GLY A 606 0.71 -16.60 36.27
N ALA A 607 0.65 -17.14 35.05
CA ALA A 607 1.82 -17.30 34.18
C ALA A 607 2.40 -15.94 33.76
N ALA A 608 3.70 -15.91 33.49
CA ALA A 608 4.36 -14.73 32.92
C ALA A 608 3.97 -14.52 31.44
N GLY A 609 3.69 -15.60 30.70
CA GLY A 609 3.19 -15.53 29.33
C GLY A 609 2.61 -16.86 28.86
N PHE A 610 1.65 -16.80 27.93
CA PHE A 610 1.01 -17.97 27.36
C PHE A 610 0.77 -17.78 25.86
N VAL A 611 1.44 -18.59 25.04
CA VAL A 611 1.37 -18.54 23.58
C VAL A 611 1.02 -19.93 23.05
N LEU A 612 -0.08 -20.03 22.33
CA LEU A 612 -0.59 -21.25 21.72
C LEU A 612 -0.97 -20.94 20.27
N THR A 613 -0.27 -21.54 19.32
CA THR A 613 -0.44 -21.25 17.89
C THR A 613 -0.48 -22.53 17.06
N ASP A 614 -1.30 -22.53 16.01
CA ASP A 614 -1.44 -23.63 15.03
C ASP A 614 -1.65 -25.04 15.65
N SER A 615 -2.20 -25.10 16.86
CA SER A 615 -2.24 -26.31 17.67
C SER A 615 -3.63 -26.92 17.74
N THR A 616 -3.70 -28.25 17.90
CA THR A 616 -4.95 -28.95 18.24
C THR A 616 -5.01 -29.29 19.72
N VAL A 617 -6.01 -28.80 20.44
CA VAL A 617 -6.25 -29.12 21.86
C VAL A 617 -7.56 -29.90 22.00
N ASN A 618 -7.47 -31.13 22.49
CA ASN A 618 -8.63 -31.95 22.84
C ASN A 618 -8.86 -31.88 24.35
N GLY A 619 -9.49 -30.78 24.78
CA GLY A 619 -9.72 -30.44 26.18
C GLY A 619 -10.00 -28.94 26.36
N PRO A 620 -10.39 -28.51 27.57
CA PRO A 620 -10.55 -27.09 27.87
C PRO A 620 -9.19 -26.36 27.89
N VAL A 621 -9.20 -25.08 27.52
CA VAL A 621 -8.07 -24.15 27.66
C VAL A 621 -8.45 -23.04 28.62
N ASN A 622 -7.82 -23.00 29.80
CA ASN A 622 -8.06 -21.98 30.81
C ASN A 622 -6.80 -21.15 31.03
N VAL A 623 -6.92 -19.85 30.82
CA VAL A 623 -5.86 -18.86 31.01
C VAL A 623 -6.36 -17.86 32.04
N THR A 624 -5.75 -17.81 33.23
CA THR A 624 -6.26 -17.01 34.36
C THR A 624 -5.13 -16.22 35.01
N GLY A 625 -5.33 -14.90 35.15
CA GLY A 625 -4.39 -14.03 35.86
C GLY A 625 -3.01 -13.93 35.21
N VAL A 626 -2.90 -14.16 33.89
CA VAL A 626 -1.63 -14.03 33.17
C VAL A 626 -1.19 -12.58 33.14
N ARG A 627 0.07 -12.32 33.50
CA ARG A 627 0.62 -10.97 33.64
C ARG A 627 1.17 -10.42 32.33
N GLY A 628 1.82 -11.26 31.52
CA GLY A 628 2.31 -10.87 30.19
C GLY A 628 1.35 -11.25 29.06
N PRO A 629 1.85 -11.49 27.84
CA PRO A 629 1.01 -11.70 26.68
C PRO A 629 0.28 -13.05 26.73
N VAL A 630 -0.98 -13.02 26.32
CA VAL A 630 -1.79 -14.19 25.97
C VAL A 630 -2.02 -14.16 24.45
N VAL A 631 -1.55 -15.18 23.75
CA VAL A 631 -1.65 -15.30 22.29
C VAL A 631 -2.26 -16.65 21.93
N LEU A 632 -3.43 -16.61 21.28
CA LEU A 632 -4.17 -17.76 20.75
C LEU A 632 -4.42 -17.51 19.27
N VAL A 633 -3.62 -18.10 18.37
CA VAL A 633 -3.77 -17.87 16.92
C VAL A 633 -3.84 -19.17 16.14
N GLY A 634 -4.89 -19.32 15.32
CA GLY A 634 -5.00 -20.43 14.37
C GLY A 634 -5.20 -21.81 14.99
N ASN A 635 -5.63 -21.90 16.26
CA ASN A 635 -5.77 -23.17 16.95
C ASN A 635 -7.09 -23.87 16.64
N LYS A 636 -7.14 -25.19 16.85
CA LYS A 636 -8.36 -25.99 16.91
C LYS A 636 -8.55 -26.53 18.32
N VAL A 637 -9.56 -26.04 19.03
CA VAL A 637 -9.85 -26.44 20.41
C VAL A 637 -11.18 -27.19 20.47
N SER A 638 -11.16 -28.41 21.00
CA SER A 638 -12.34 -29.22 21.32
C SER A 638 -12.62 -29.12 22.81
N GLY A 639 -13.28 -28.03 23.22
CA GLY A 639 -13.54 -27.67 24.61
C GLY A 639 -13.77 -26.17 24.78
N PRO A 640 -14.14 -25.71 25.98
CA PRO A 640 -14.25 -24.29 26.27
C PRO A 640 -12.87 -23.61 26.28
N VAL A 641 -12.83 -22.35 25.85
CA VAL A 641 -11.66 -21.47 25.96
C VAL A 641 -12.02 -20.30 26.87
N ASN A 642 -11.29 -20.14 27.97
CA ASN A 642 -11.50 -19.09 28.96
C ASN A 642 -10.23 -18.25 29.14
N VAL A 643 -10.34 -16.93 28.96
CA VAL A 643 -9.27 -15.96 29.24
C VAL A 643 -9.74 -14.96 30.29
N VAL A 644 -9.23 -15.09 31.51
CA VAL A 644 -9.76 -14.41 32.69
C VAL A 644 -8.67 -13.59 33.38
N ASP A 645 -9.00 -12.36 33.76
CA ASP A 645 -8.17 -11.48 34.59
C ASP A 645 -6.73 -11.24 34.06
N SER A 646 -6.53 -11.21 32.74
CA SER A 646 -5.24 -10.83 32.14
C SER A 646 -5.09 -9.30 32.16
N ALA A 647 -4.00 -8.77 32.70
CA ALA A 647 -3.95 -7.35 33.10
C ALA A 647 -3.22 -6.43 32.10
N ASP A 648 -1.96 -6.73 31.79
CA ASP A 648 -1.03 -5.70 31.30
C ASP A 648 -0.97 -5.60 29.76
N VAL A 649 -1.43 -6.64 29.05
CA VAL A 649 -1.39 -6.73 27.59
C VAL A 649 -2.71 -7.29 27.07
N ALA A 650 -3.30 -6.64 26.07
CA ALA A 650 -4.50 -7.14 25.40
C ALA A 650 -4.26 -8.57 24.86
N PRO A 651 -5.06 -9.57 25.27
CA PRO A 651 -4.98 -10.91 24.71
C PRO A 651 -5.26 -10.88 23.21
N LEU A 652 -4.45 -11.61 22.44
CA LEU A 652 -4.67 -11.81 21.01
C LEU A 652 -5.35 -13.16 20.80
N ILE A 653 -6.60 -13.15 20.32
CA ILE A 653 -7.41 -14.34 20.07
C ILE A 653 -7.91 -14.25 18.62
N ALA A 654 -7.17 -14.84 17.68
CA ALA A 654 -7.38 -14.62 16.25
C ALA A 654 -7.45 -15.94 15.46
N GLY A 655 -8.44 -16.06 14.57
CA GLY A 655 -8.48 -17.16 13.60
C GLY A 655 -8.59 -18.58 14.18
N ASN A 656 -9.03 -18.73 15.44
CA ASN A 656 -9.18 -20.02 16.09
C ASN A 656 -10.49 -20.70 15.68
N THR A 657 -10.52 -22.04 15.76
CA THR A 657 -11.73 -22.86 15.71
C THR A 657 -11.98 -23.44 17.10
N VAL A 658 -13.05 -23.02 17.77
CA VAL A 658 -13.42 -23.45 19.12
C VAL A 658 -14.72 -24.23 19.07
N ASN A 659 -14.63 -25.54 19.27
CA ASN A 659 -15.78 -26.43 19.43
C ASN A 659 -16.23 -26.41 20.90
N GLY A 660 -16.79 -25.29 21.32
CA GLY A 660 -17.15 -24.97 22.71
C GLY A 660 -17.42 -23.47 22.87
N PRO A 661 -17.72 -22.99 24.10
CA PRO A 661 -17.84 -21.56 24.36
C PRO A 661 -16.47 -20.86 24.38
N LEU A 662 -16.46 -19.57 24.03
CA LEU A 662 -15.31 -18.68 24.15
C LEU A 662 -15.66 -17.55 25.14
N GLY A 663 -15.02 -17.54 26.32
CA GLY A 663 -15.31 -16.60 27.39
C GLY A 663 -14.11 -15.73 27.77
N CYS A 664 -14.31 -14.42 27.87
CA CYS A 664 -13.27 -13.50 28.32
C CYS A 664 -13.80 -12.49 29.33
N THR A 665 -13.30 -12.53 30.56
CA THR A 665 -13.86 -11.76 31.69
C THR A 665 -12.76 -11.14 32.52
N GLY A 666 -12.95 -9.90 32.97
CA GLY A 666 -12.04 -9.24 33.92
C GLY A 666 -10.67 -8.86 33.38
N ASN A 667 -10.42 -9.00 32.06
CA ASN A 667 -9.14 -8.60 31.47
C ASN A 667 -9.02 -7.07 31.48
N GLY A 668 -7.84 -6.55 31.85
CA GLY A 668 -7.57 -5.12 31.97
C GLY A 668 -7.71 -4.36 30.64
N ILE A 669 -7.34 -5.02 29.54
CA ILE A 669 -7.57 -4.54 28.17
C ILE A 669 -8.38 -5.61 27.44
N ALA A 670 -9.42 -5.19 26.72
CA ALA A 670 -10.28 -6.11 25.97
C ALA A 670 -9.44 -6.90 24.93
N PRO A 671 -9.69 -8.21 24.76
CA PRO A 671 -8.98 -8.98 23.74
C PRO A 671 -9.27 -8.48 22.32
N THR A 672 -8.33 -8.71 21.41
CA THR A 672 -8.43 -8.36 19.98
C THR A 672 -8.20 -9.59 19.11
N ASN A 673 -8.69 -9.56 17.87
CA ASN A 673 -8.50 -10.63 16.88
C ASN A 673 -7.77 -10.16 15.61
N LEU A 674 -7.26 -8.91 15.57
CA LEU A 674 -6.65 -8.31 14.37
C LEU A 674 -7.53 -8.43 13.13
N GLU A 675 -8.85 -8.34 13.28
CA GLU A 675 -9.84 -8.49 12.19
C GLU A 675 -9.79 -9.89 11.53
N VAL A 676 -9.19 -10.88 12.22
CA VAL A 676 -9.18 -12.29 11.81
C VAL A 676 -10.15 -13.07 12.70
N ALA A 677 -11.36 -13.26 12.19
CA ALA A 677 -12.48 -13.85 12.94
C ALA A 677 -12.18 -15.24 13.51
N ASN A 678 -12.71 -15.50 14.71
CA ASN A 678 -12.74 -16.83 15.30
C ASN A 678 -14.02 -17.58 14.89
N SER A 679 -13.90 -18.88 14.64
CA SER A 679 -15.04 -19.79 14.43
C SER A 679 -15.37 -20.48 15.74
N VAL A 680 -16.53 -20.19 16.33
CA VAL A 680 -16.94 -20.69 17.65
C VAL A 680 -18.30 -21.37 17.53
N SER A 681 -18.41 -22.65 17.91
CA SER A 681 -19.68 -23.39 17.85
C SER A 681 -20.58 -23.16 19.08
N GLY A 682 -20.00 -22.71 20.19
CA GLY A 682 -20.71 -22.29 21.40
C GLY A 682 -20.89 -20.76 21.50
N PRO A 683 -21.50 -20.28 22.59
CA PRO A 683 -21.64 -18.85 22.85
C PRO A 683 -20.29 -18.16 23.07
N LYS A 684 -20.19 -16.91 22.59
CA LYS A 684 -19.13 -15.96 22.95
C LYS A 684 -19.61 -15.06 24.09
N PHE A 685 -18.80 -14.87 25.14
CA PHE A 685 -19.21 -14.13 26.33
C PHE A 685 -18.32 -12.92 26.64
N SER A 686 -18.93 -11.94 27.31
CA SER A 686 -18.25 -10.80 27.94
C SER A 686 -17.35 -10.06 26.94
N GLN A 687 -16.07 -9.87 27.25
CA GLN A 687 -15.13 -9.10 26.42
C GLN A 687 -14.80 -9.80 25.09
N CYS A 688 -15.18 -11.07 24.91
CA CYS A 688 -14.99 -11.81 23.66
C CYS A 688 -16.25 -11.90 22.80
N ALA A 689 -17.35 -11.24 23.17
CA ALA A 689 -18.60 -11.30 22.42
C ALA A 689 -18.44 -10.84 20.95
N SER A 690 -17.57 -9.87 20.69
CA SER A 690 -17.32 -9.30 19.37
C SER A 690 -16.24 -10.01 18.53
N LEU A 691 -15.54 -11.03 19.04
CA LEU A 691 -14.34 -11.63 18.40
C LEU A 691 -14.58 -12.77 17.42
#